data_AF-A0A444UJV4-F1
#
_entry.id   AF-A0A444UJV4-F1
#
_cell.length_a   1.000
_cell.length_b   1.000
_cell.length_c   1.000
_cell.angle_alpha   90.00
_cell.angle_beta   90.00
_cell.angle_gamma   90.00
#
_symmetry.space_group_name_H-M   'P 1'
#
loop_
_entity.id
_entity.type
_entity.pdbx_description
1 polymer ?
#
loop_
_entity_poly.entity_id
_entity_poly.type
_entity_poly.pdbx_seq_one_letter_code
_entity_poly.pdbx_strand_id
1 'polypeptide(L)'
;MVEDMWLGVTVASQGGPNGGRVLACGHRYVKILMSGSEEQRRMIGKCFVRGNNLSYNPSDDWQTHHYEVCNPANDMSSEGMCTMGMSGGMTETEVYIGTPGSFTWQGSVDVTWWNPKASWDLYERKYPNTDNNNIYIGYSVREEKNVLHADKYTVIAGAPRASHKGAVFLMDINTDDIGFNTMLSGEQVGSYFGNSIAAADLNNDGWKDLLIGAPFYFDRKKEKGGAVYVFMNEGGVFQNTYSLVLKGVSGSGFGFAVASVGDVNQDGFEDIAIGAPFDGSGKVFLYRSSTEGLSKEPSQVIDGNEIGASGIKMFGYAINGGLDVDDNSYPDMLVGSLDDKIALLRARPVIQLSKTFNVSPSIVDPANCTDDSCIKVKLCFSYILSNGNTNFKKNITLKYRLEADADRRSPRVKFLKSSSPSVYEGYFSMPETKCQTFKLILTDNIQDKLHPIKFTLNYSIYEKNARTRRDIQSLDAFPVLSEEQNHQDTQEIHFHKKCGEDNRCRSNLQMTAAFASFAPEEQLPSKAGKQVLQYSPDVKKLLLVVNVTNLRTNTREAEDAHQAILNITLPTALQYSGVRSENNIECHADETVICELGNPFKSEQEETIRLIFEASGITLNTQEIEVELQLSTQSEQDDLNPVPAVLQIQYSVQASFSVDNGRQLTYFSGSVMGESAMKKAEDVGSPVEYTFNVAVKGEPLGSMATLAVVFDWPYEVSNGKWLLYLTEIVTKGTAESHCVPKGDIVNPLNLTVWQPSCLTKQRHFAIFEFHCHWDDAYQIGSSTNACEKTSFVFLRQELPVRLSNIMKEINLLPDRLISTPSVQMLQSWYIQSLLDILNFLDKSPDDHSALRDFTEALVKIRNRHNDVVPTMAQGVIEYKEAFGQDPVTSQNVQYFLDRFYMSRISIRMLINQHSLIFDGTTNPAHPNTIGSIEPSCEVAKVVRDAYESAKMLCDQYYLGSPKLEIEEINSNCQKEPISMVYVPSHLYHMLFELFKNAMRATVETHESSPSLPPIKVMVALGGEDLSIKMSDRGGGVPLRKIERLFSYMYSTAPTPRIGDFQQAPLAGFGYGLPISRLYARYFQGDLQLYSMEGYGTDAVIYLKALSTDSIEKLPVYNKSAWRHYKVSQEADDWCVPSKEPLNLAVHRASK
;
A
#
# COMPACT_ATOMS: atom_id res chain seq x y z
N MET A 1 -42.06 -33.92 -5.97
CA MET A 1 -41.12 -32.92 -5.42
C MET A 1 -41.37 -31.60 -6.13
N VAL A 2 -40.98 -30.46 -5.53
CA VAL A 2 -40.89 -29.19 -6.26
C VAL A 2 -39.47 -29.13 -6.81
N GLU A 3 -39.33 -28.91 -8.12
CA GLU A 3 -38.02 -28.74 -8.76
C GLU A 3 -37.35 -27.47 -8.23
N ASP A 4 -36.01 -27.45 -8.19
CA ASP A 4 -35.19 -26.33 -7.72
C ASP A 4 -35.48 -25.79 -6.29
N MET A 5 -36.08 -26.58 -5.39
CA MET A 5 -36.33 -26.16 -4.01
C MET A 5 -35.07 -26.04 -3.12
N TRP A 6 -33.90 -26.50 -3.61
CA TRP A 6 -32.58 -26.41 -2.95
C TRP A 6 -32.54 -27.03 -1.54
N LEU A 7 -33.14 -28.21 -1.37
CA LEU A 7 -33.06 -28.98 -0.12
C LEU A 7 -31.62 -29.38 0.18
N GLY A 8 -31.17 -29.12 1.41
CA GLY A 8 -29.79 -29.35 1.87
C GLY A 8 -28.92 -28.10 1.86
N VAL A 9 -29.45 -26.93 1.49
CA VAL A 9 -28.72 -25.64 1.56
C VAL A 9 -28.37 -25.22 3.00
N THR A 10 -29.19 -25.64 3.96
CA THR A 10 -28.87 -25.66 5.39
C THR A 10 -29.09 -27.08 5.90
N VAL A 11 -28.11 -27.62 6.61
CA VAL A 11 -28.18 -28.88 7.35
C VAL A 11 -27.53 -28.69 8.72
N ALA A 12 -28.18 -29.14 9.78
CA ALA A 12 -27.68 -29.07 11.14
C ALA A 12 -28.11 -30.29 11.95
N SER A 13 -27.31 -30.71 12.94
CA SER A 13 -27.59 -31.84 13.82
C SER A 13 -27.78 -31.38 15.27
N GLN A 14 -28.80 -31.91 15.94
CA GLN A 14 -29.04 -31.68 17.36
C GLN A 14 -28.01 -32.44 18.21
N GLY A 15 -27.09 -31.70 18.82
CA GLY A 15 -26.12 -32.21 19.79
C GLY A 15 -26.74 -32.51 21.17
N GLY A 16 -25.87 -32.83 22.13
CA GLY A 16 -26.27 -33.12 23.52
C GLY A 16 -26.82 -34.54 23.75
N PRO A 17 -26.92 -34.97 25.01
CA PRO A 17 -27.26 -36.37 25.38
C PRO A 17 -28.71 -36.77 25.06
N ASN A 18 -29.61 -35.81 24.86
CA ASN A 18 -31.00 -36.03 24.45
C ASN A 18 -31.27 -35.66 22.97
N GLY A 19 -30.20 -35.38 22.21
CA GLY A 19 -30.28 -34.98 20.80
C GLY A 19 -30.47 -36.15 19.84
N GLY A 20 -29.80 -36.08 18.69
CA GLY A 20 -29.87 -37.13 17.66
C GLY A 20 -30.94 -36.92 16.59
N ARG A 21 -31.19 -35.64 16.26
CA ARG A 21 -32.05 -35.20 15.15
C ARG A 21 -31.23 -34.41 14.12
N VAL A 22 -31.73 -34.33 12.90
CA VAL A 22 -31.13 -33.57 11.78
C VAL A 22 -32.18 -32.66 11.17
N LEU A 23 -31.90 -31.36 11.16
CA LEU A 23 -32.62 -30.33 10.41
C LEU A 23 -32.06 -30.27 8.97
N ALA A 24 -32.92 -30.24 7.97
CA ALA A 24 -32.57 -29.96 6.58
C ALA A 24 -33.58 -29.03 5.93
N CYS A 25 -33.11 -27.94 5.31
CA CYS A 25 -33.96 -26.90 4.73
C CYS A 25 -33.74 -26.72 3.22
N GLY A 26 -34.74 -26.15 2.54
CA GLY A 26 -34.70 -25.72 1.15
C GLY A 26 -35.40 -24.37 0.98
N HIS A 27 -34.62 -23.29 1.02
CA HIS A 27 -35.12 -21.90 1.04
C HIS A 27 -35.86 -21.48 -0.24
N ARG A 28 -35.67 -22.22 -1.35
CA ARG A 28 -36.33 -21.96 -2.65
C ARG A 28 -37.68 -22.68 -2.82
N TYR A 29 -38.16 -23.41 -1.81
CA TYR A 29 -39.47 -24.04 -1.88
C TYR A 29 -40.59 -23.01 -2.14
N VAL A 30 -41.34 -23.24 -3.22
CA VAL A 30 -42.45 -22.40 -3.66
C VAL A 30 -43.78 -23.05 -3.26
N LYS A 31 -44.62 -22.27 -2.58
CA LYS A 31 -46.02 -22.61 -2.31
C LYS A 31 -46.90 -21.91 -3.35
N ILE A 32 -47.80 -22.66 -3.98
CA ILE A 32 -48.70 -22.17 -5.03
C ILE A 32 -50.08 -21.89 -4.40
N LEU A 33 -50.61 -20.70 -4.64
CA LEU A 33 -51.94 -20.26 -4.20
C LEU A 33 -52.79 -19.86 -5.41
N MET A 34 -54.08 -20.17 -5.36
CA MET A 34 -55.06 -19.77 -6.38
C MET A 34 -55.78 -18.50 -5.94
N SER A 35 -55.56 -17.39 -6.65
CA SER A 35 -56.24 -16.12 -6.43
C SER A 35 -57.26 -15.89 -7.53
N GLY A 36 -58.47 -16.43 -7.34
CA GLY A 36 -59.48 -16.47 -8.40
C GLY A 36 -59.04 -17.38 -9.55
N SER A 37 -58.73 -16.80 -10.71
CA SER A 37 -58.21 -17.51 -11.89
C SER A 37 -56.69 -17.42 -12.06
N GLU A 38 -55.98 -16.70 -11.19
CA GLU A 38 -54.53 -16.49 -11.31
C GLU A 38 -53.74 -17.35 -10.33
N GLU A 39 -52.66 -17.97 -10.83
CA GLU A 39 -51.72 -18.77 -10.04
C GLU A 39 -50.65 -17.86 -9.42
N GLN A 40 -50.69 -17.68 -8.09
CA GLN A 40 -49.67 -16.93 -7.36
C GLN A 40 -48.61 -17.88 -6.78
N ARG A 41 -47.34 -17.58 -7.04
CA ARG A 41 -46.18 -18.32 -6.55
C ARG A 41 -45.49 -17.56 -5.41
N ARG A 42 -45.34 -18.18 -4.25
CA ARG A 42 -44.76 -17.60 -3.04
C ARG A 42 -43.53 -18.37 -2.61
N MET A 43 -42.35 -17.75 -2.64
CA MET A 43 -41.08 -18.40 -2.27
C MET A 43 -40.85 -18.32 -0.76
N ILE A 44 -41.56 -19.17 -0.02
CA ILE A 44 -41.52 -19.17 1.45
C ILE A 44 -40.35 -19.98 2.02
N GLY A 45 -39.81 -20.97 1.30
CA GLY A 45 -38.87 -21.95 1.84
C GLY A 45 -39.57 -23.11 2.58
N LYS A 46 -38.84 -24.19 2.89
CA LYS A 46 -39.32 -25.28 3.77
C LYS A 46 -38.18 -26.00 4.50
N CYS A 47 -38.37 -26.30 5.78
CA CYS A 47 -37.48 -27.13 6.60
C CYS A 47 -38.13 -28.47 7.00
N PHE A 48 -37.30 -29.44 7.36
CA PHE A 48 -37.69 -30.78 7.81
C PHE A 48 -36.75 -31.26 8.91
N VAL A 49 -37.28 -31.82 9.99
CA VAL A 49 -36.50 -32.49 11.04
C VAL A 49 -36.65 -34.01 10.91
N ARG A 50 -35.55 -34.77 11.05
CA ARG A 50 -35.50 -36.24 10.99
C ARG A 50 -34.66 -36.81 12.12
N GLY A 51 -34.74 -38.12 12.39
CA GLY A 51 -33.82 -38.78 13.33
C GLY A 51 -32.41 -38.96 12.73
N ASN A 52 -31.43 -39.34 13.56
CA ASN A 52 -30.03 -39.62 13.14
C ASN A 52 -29.88 -40.56 11.93
N ASN A 53 -30.80 -41.49 11.73
CA ASN A 53 -30.80 -42.40 10.57
C ASN A 53 -31.50 -41.81 9.32
N LEU A 54 -31.78 -40.51 9.32
CA LEU A 54 -32.55 -39.74 8.33
C LEU A 54 -33.99 -40.24 8.10
N SER A 55 -34.47 -41.20 8.89
CA SER A 55 -35.85 -41.69 8.81
C SER A 55 -36.83 -40.73 9.48
N TYR A 56 -38.10 -40.82 9.06
CA TYR A 56 -39.20 -40.10 9.68
C TYR A 56 -39.86 -40.97 10.75
N ASN A 57 -39.88 -40.49 11.99
CA ASN A 57 -40.60 -41.12 13.09
C ASN A 57 -41.87 -40.30 13.42
N PRO A 58 -43.10 -40.81 13.17
CA PRO A 58 -44.34 -40.12 13.51
C PRO A 58 -44.65 -40.09 15.02
N SER A 59 -43.81 -40.71 15.87
CA SER A 59 -43.91 -40.66 17.33
C SER A 59 -42.88 -39.73 17.99
N ASP A 60 -42.19 -38.90 17.18
CA ASP A 60 -41.26 -37.87 17.66
C ASP A 60 -41.84 -36.50 17.30
N ASP A 61 -42.39 -35.78 18.27
CA ASP A 61 -43.18 -34.56 18.06
C ASP A 61 -42.41 -33.52 17.21
N TRP A 62 -41.10 -33.40 17.46
CA TRP A 62 -40.14 -32.58 16.71
C TRP A 62 -40.11 -32.87 15.21
N GLN A 63 -40.43 -34.09 14.77
CA GLN A 63 -40.48 -34.44 13.34
C GLN A 63 -41.87 -34.21 12.73
N THR A 64 -42.91 -34.23 13.56
CA THR A 64 -44.30 -34.02 13.15
C THR A 64 -44.66 -32.54 12.99
N HIS A 65 -43.91 -31.63 13.64
CA HIS A 65 -44.12 -30.19 13.50
C HIS A 65 -43.96 -29.72 12.06
N HIS A 66 -44.76 -28.74 11.67
CA HIS A 66 -44.78 -28.25 10.29
C HIS A 66 -43.55 -27.42 9.91
N TYR A 67 -42.98 -26.68 10.88
CA TYR A 67 -41.98 -25.63 10.68
C TYR A 67 -42.31 -24.62 9.56
N GLU A 68 -43.57 -24.51 9.14
CA GLU A 68 -44.06 -23.50 8.18
C GLU A 68 -44.30 -22.15 8.88
N VAL A 69 -43.23 -21.54 9.41
CA VAL A 69 -43.27 -20.32 10.22
C VAL A 69 -43.69 -19.05 9.44
N CYS A 70 -43.66 -19.13 8.11
CA CYS A 70 -44.02 -18.05 7.20
C CYS A 70 -45.42 -18.24 6.59
N ASN A 71 -46.32 -17.27 6.74
CA ASN A 71 -47.64 -17.36 6.14
C ASN A 71 -47.58 -17.05 4.62
N PRO A 72 -47.90 -18.02 3.73
CA PRO A 72 -47.84 -17.84 2.27
C PRO A 72 -48.96 -16.95 1.72
N ALA A 73 -50.06 -16.74 2.46
CA ALA A 73 -51.17 -15.90 2.02
C ALA A 73 -50.83 -14.41 2.08
N ASN A 74 -49.77 -14.06 2.80
CA ASN A 74 -49.21 -12.72 2.86
C ASN A 74 -48.55 -12.32 1.52
N ASP A 75 -48.42 -11.01 1.30
CA ASP A 75 -47.67 -10.46 0.16
C ASP A 75 -46.20 -10.21 0.52
N MET A 76 -45.48 -9.53 -0.37
CA MET A 76 -44.05 -9.22 -0.23
C MET A 76 -43.74 -8.16 0.83
N SER A 77 -44.72 -7.34 1.24
CA SER A 77 -44.57 -6.41 2.37
C SER A 77 -44.53 -7.13 3.71
N SER A 78 -44.96 -8.40 3.72
CA SER A 78 -44.99 -9.31 4.86
C SER A 78 -44.19 -10.58 4.52
N GLU A 79 -44.72 -11.78 4.77
CA GLU A 79 -43.96 -13.05 4.72
C GLU A 79 -44.04 -13.78 3.36
N GLY A 80 -44.68 -13.21 2.33
CA GLY A 80 -44.96 -13.88 1.06
C GLY A 80 -43.73 -14.25 0.21
N MET A 81 -42.54 -13.80 0.60
CA MET A 81 -41.24 -14.11 -0.01
C MET A 81 -40.18 -14.52 1.03
N CYS A 82 -40.61 -15.07 2.17
CA CYS A 82 -39.83 -15.37 3.38
C CYS A 82 -38.41 -15.98 3.20
N THR A 83 -38.25 -16.86 2.21
CA THR A 83 -37.04 -17.68 1.97
C THR A 83 -36.45 -18.36 3.22
N MET A 84 -37.30 -18.94 4.08
CA MET A 84 -36.88 -19.53 5.35
C MET A 84 -35.96 -20.75 5.17
N GLY A 85 -34.99 -20.87 6.08
CA GLY A 85 -33.98 -21.93 6.01
C GLY A 85 -32.90 -21.66 4.97
N MET A 86 -32.65 -20.37 4.67
CA MET A 86 -31.39 -19.91 4.08
C MET A 86 -30.22 -20.20 5.02
N SER A 87 -30.45 -19.98 6.31
CA SER A 87 -29.63 -20.42 7.44
C SER A 87 -30.53 -20.91 8.57
N GLY A 88 -29.96 -21.61 9.55
CA GLY A 88 -30.67 -22.16 10.71
C GLY A 88 -29.90 -23.28 11.40
N GLY A 89 -30.44 -23.80 12.50
CA GLY A 89 -29.82 -24.84 13.30
C GLY A 89 -30.69 -25.35 14.44
N MET A 90 -30.07 -26.06 15.39
CA MET A 90 -30.73 -26.66 16.55
C MET A 90 -29.83 -26.53 17.77
N THR A 91 -30.38 -26.10 18.92
CA THR A 91 -29.72 -26.24 20.23
C THR A 91 -30.16 -27.55 20.89
N GLU A 92 -29.92 -27.76 22.19
CA GLU A 92 -30.56 -28.86 22.91
C GLU A 92 -32.09 -28.73 22.96
N THR A 93 -32.63 -27.50 22.88
CA THR A 93 -34.04 -27.17 23.17
C THR A 93 -34.75 -26.30 22.13
N GLU A 94 -34.01 -25.61 21.27
CA GLU A 94 -34.52 -24.72 20.24
C GLU A 94 -34.25 -25.25 18.82
N VAL A 95 -35.11 -24.88 17.87
CA VAL A 95 -34.83 -24.88 16.43
C VAL A 95 -34.90 -23.43 15.96
N TYR A 96 -33.82 -22.93 15.38
CA TYR A 96 -33.72 -21.54 14.91
C TYR A 96 -33.58 -21.47 13.39
N ILE A 97 -34.27 -20.52 12.74
CA ILE A 97 -34.39 -20.44 11.27
C ILE A 97 -34.29 -18.98 10.81
N GLY A 98 -33.36 -18.70 9.90
CA GLY A 98 -33.23 -17.40 9.23
C GLY A 98 -34.20 -17.24 8.06
N THR A 99 -34.87 -16.09 7.97
CA THR A 99 -35.89 -15.77 6.96
C THR A 99 -35.59 -14.43 6.26
N PRO A 100 -34.51 -14.32 5.46
CA PRO A 100 -34.02 -13.02 4.97
C PRO A 100 -34.92 -12.33 3.93
N GLY A 101 -35.95 -13.01 3.42
CA GLY A 101 -36.92 -12.43 2.47
C GLY A 101 -38.18 -11.81 3.08
N SER A 102 -38.39 -11.95 4.40
CA SER A 102 -39.53 -11.37 5.12
C SER A 102 -39.52 -9.84 5.10
N PHE A 103 -40.70 -9.22 5.15
CA PHE A 103 -40.94 -7.78 5.29
C PHE A 103 -40.14 -6.93 4.30
N THR A 104 -40.45 -7.04 3.01
CA THR A 104 -39.72 -6.35 1.91
C THR A 104 -38.19 -6.57 1.97
N TRP A 105 -37.79 -7.81 2.23
CA TRP A 105 -36.40 -8.21 2.49
C TRP A 105 -35.70 -7.43 3.63
N GLN A 106 -36.42 -6.89 4.62
CA GLN A 106 -35.79 -6.65 5.93
C GLN A 106 -35.15 -7.96 6.38
N GLY A 107 -35.93 -9.04 6.35
CA GLY A 107 -35.63 -10.32 6.95
C GLY A 107 -36.18 -10.44 8.38
N SER A 108 -36.04 -11.64 8.94
CA SER A 108 -36.34 -11.98 10.34
C SER A 108 -35.60 -13.27 10.71
N VAL A 109 -35.67 -13.64 11.99
CA VAL A 109 -35.28 -14.95 12.52
C VAL A 109 -36.46 -15.48 13.33
N ASP A 110 -36.75 -16.77 13.18
CA ASP A 110 -37.72 -17.50 13.98
C ASP A 110 -37.00 -18.51 14.89
N VAL A 111 -37.50 -18.70 16.10
CA VAL A 111 -36.99 -19.62 17.12
C VAL A 111 -38.15 -20.40 17.72
N THR A 112 -38.17 -21.71 17.50
CA THR A 112 -39.14 -22.65 18.10
C THR A 112 -38.50 -23.36 19.30
N TRP A 113 -38.88 -23.00 20.52
CA TRP A 113 -38.45 -23.68 21.76
C TRP A 113 -39.38 -24.84 22.13
N TRP A 114 -38.80 -25.94 22.59
CA TRP A 114 -39.49 -27.16 23.00
C TRP A 114 -39.27 -27.47 24.49
N ASN A 115 -40.33 -27.72 25.25
CA ASN A 115 -40.22 -28.00 26.68
C ASN A 115 -39.56 -29.37 26.95
N PRO A 116 -38.40 -29.44 27.62
CA PRO A 116 -37.70 -30.71 27.88
C PRO A 116 -38.46 -31.70 28.77
N LYS A 117 -39.54 -31.25 29.44
CA LYS A 117 -40.35 -32.05 30.35
C LYS A 117 -41.70 -32.47 29.74
N ALA A 118 -42.08 -31.87 28.61
CA ALA A 118 -43.37 -32.09 27.95
C ALA A 118 -43.27 -31.70 26.46
N SER A 119 -42.90 -32.64 25.59
CA SER A 119 -42.59 -32.37 24.18
C SER A 119 -43.75 -31.82 23.32
N TRP A 120 -44.97 -31.76 23.85
CA TRP A 120 -46.13 -31.12 23.21
C TRP A 120 -46.28 -29.62 23.55
N ASP A 121 -45.49 -29.10 24.49
CA ASP A 121 -45.48 -27.72 24.94
C ASP A 121 -44.32 -26.97 24.27
N LEU A 122 -44.65 -26.03 23.39
CA LEU A 122 -43.70 -25.29 22.55
C LEU A 122 -44.04 -23.81 22.48
N TYR A 123 -43.01 -22.98 22.24
CA TYR A 123 -43.15 -21.54 22.02
C TYR A 123 -42.40 -21.12 20.75
N GLU A 124 -43.11 -20.53 19.79
CA GLU A 124 -42.55 -19.90 18.60
C GLU A 124 -42.35 -18.40 18.86
N ARG A 125 -41.16 -17.87 18.60
CA ARG A 125 -40.79 -16.45 18.76
C ARG A 125 -40.09 -15.97 17.50
N LYS A 126 -40.32 -14.72 17.10
CA LYS A 126 -39.64 -14.14 15.92
C LYS A 126 -39.23 -12.69 16.10
N TYR A 127 -38.23 -12.28 15.33
CA TYR A 127 -37.81 -10.89 15.26
C TYR A 127 -38.86 -10.05 14.50
N PRO A 128 -39.35 -8.93 15.07
CA PRO A 128 -40.46 -8.18 14.51
C PRO A 128 -40.12 -7.43 13.21
N ASN A 129 -41.16 -6.97 12.51
CA ASN A 129 -40.98 -5.95 11.48
C ASN A 129 -40.60 -4.61 12.15
N THR A 130 -39.59 -3.95 11.60
CA THR A 130 -39.09 -2.62 12.02
C THR A 130 -39.05 -1.63 10.85
N ASP A 131 -39.69 -1.98 9.73
CA ASP A 131 -39.74 -1.24 8.46
C ASP A 131 -38.37 -0.98 7.79
N ASN A 132 -37.32 -1.69 8.25
CA ASN A 132 -35.95 -1.60 7.73
C ASN A 132 -35.74 -2.47 6.47
N ASN A 133 -36.41 -2.11 5.39
CA ASN A 133 -36.43 -2.88 4.14
C ASN A 133 -35.03 -3.14 3.54
N ASN A 134 -34.86 -4.30 2.89
CA ASN A 134 -33.67 -4.72 2.13
C ASN A 134 -32.35 -4.98 2.91
N ILE A 135 -32.36 -5.15 4.24
CA ILE A 135 -31.13 -5.44 5.03
C ILE A 135 -30.71 -6.92 5.06
N TYR A 136 -31.62 -7.85 4.77
CA TYR A 136 -31.43 -9.31 4.77
C TYR A 136 -31.03 -9.91 6.13
N ILE A 137 -31.61 -9.47 7.26
CA ILE A 137 -31.37 -10.10 8.57
C ILE A 137 -31.84 -11.57 8.56
N GLY A 138 -31.03 -12.46 9.12
CA GLY A 138 -31.24 -13.90 9.02
C GLY A 138 -30.66 -14.54 7.76
N TYR A 139 -29.77 -13.83 7.04
CA TYR A 139 -28.98 -14.45 5.97
C TYR A 139 -28.08 -15.55 6.54
N SER A 140 -27.40 -15.25 7.65
CA SER A 140 -26.74 -16.20 8.54
C SER A 140 -27.35 -16.09 9.94
N VAL A 141 -27.42 -17.19 10.69
CA VAL A 141 -27.93 -17.23 12.08
C VAL A 141 -27.13 -18.24 12.90
N ARG A 142 -26.82 -17.87 14.16
CA ARG A 142 -26.35 -18.74 15.24
C ARG A 142 -27.15 -18.47 16.51
N GLU A 143 -27.20 -19.45 17.40
CA GLU A 143 -27.82 -19.34 18.72
C GLU A 143 -26.89 -19.99 19.74
N GLU A 144 -26.31 -19.19 20.64
CA GLU A 144 -25.17 -19.60 21.49
C GLU A 144 -25.29 -19.05 22.92
N LYS A 145 -24.67 -19.73 23.89
CA LYS A 145 -24.55 -19.30 25.29
C LYS A 145 -23.23 -18.55 25.53
N ASN A 146 -23.14 -17.87 26.67
CA ASN A 146 -21.98 -17.04 27.05
C ASN A 146 -21.65 -15.93 26.02
N VAL A 147 -22.67 -15.35 25.36
CA VAL A 147 -22.50 -14.26 24.38
C VAL A 147 -22.83 -12.91 25.01
N LEU A 148 -24.11 -12.56 25.22
CA LEU A 148 -24.54 -11.41 26.03
C LEU A 148 -24.73 -11.78 27.52
N HIS A 149 -24.97 -13.07 27.75
CA HIS A 149 -25.38 -13.65 29.01
C HIS A 149 -24.78 -15.06 29.11
N ALA A 150 -24.44 -15.51 30.33
CA ALA A 150 -23.88 -16.86 30.54
C ALA A 150 -24.92 -17.96 30.25
N ASP A 151 -25.87 -18.18 31.16
CA ASP A 151 -26.81 -19.32 31.10
C ASP A 151 -27.92 -19.23 30.02
N LYS A 152 -27.99 -18.14 29.26
CA LYS A 152 -29.05 -17.88 28.25
C LYS A 152 -28.51 -17.94 26.83
N TYR A 153 -29.32 -18.45 25.91
CA TYR A 153 -29.07 -18.34 24.48
C TYR A 153 -29.24 -16.88 24.00
N THR A 154 -28.30 -16.42 23.18
CA THR A 154 -28.35 -15.18 22.39
C THR A 154 -28.52 -15.55 20.92
N VAL A 155 -29.43 -14.89 20.21
CA VAL A 155 -29.56 -15.04 18.76
C VAL A 155 -28.61 -14.06 18.07
N ILE A 156 -27.72 -14.59 17.22
CA ILE A 156 -26.73 -13.84 16.47
C ILE A 156 -27.10 -13.93 14.98
N ALA A 157 -27.49 -12.82 14.34
CA ALA A 157 -28.00 -12.84 12.97
C ALA A 157 -27.29 -11.87 12.03
N GLY A 158 -26.80 -12.38 10.89
CA GLY A 158 -26.19 -11.57 9.84
C GLY A 158 -27.24 -10.88 8.97
N ALA A 159 -27.01 -9.59 8.72
CA ALA A 159 -27.78 -8.71 7.84
C ALA A 159 -26.84 -8.06 6.80
N PRO A 160 -26.32 -8.82 5.82
CA PRO A 160 -25.18 -8.40 5.00
C PRO A 160 -25.49 -7.30 3.96
N ARG A 161 -26.72 -6.77 3.93
CA ARG A 161 -27.08 -5.56 3.17
C ARG A 161 -27.38 -4.34 4.02
N ALA A 162 -27.38 -4.45 5.36
CA ALA A 162 -27.59 -3.34 6.28
C ALA A 162 -26.64 -2.17 5.97
N SER A 163 -27.19 -0.96 5.81
CA SER A 163 -26.47 0.26 5.41
C SER A 163 -25.53 0.10 4.20
N HIS A 164 -25.79 -0.89 3.34
CA HIS A 164 -24.95 -1.36 2.23
C HIS A 164 -23.53 -1.84 2.60
N LYS A 165 -23.16 -1.84 3.88
CA LYS A 165 -21.89 -2.37 4.41
C LYS A 165 -22.02 -3.80 4.93
N GLY A 166 -23.19 -4.13 5.46
CA GLY A 166 -23.47 -5.34 6.23
C GLY A 166 -23.37 -5.08 7.73
N ALA A 167 -24.12 -5.86 8.52
CA ALA A 167 -24.13 -5.80 9.98
C ALA A 167 -24.44 -7.19 10.57
N VAL A 168 -24.17 -7.35 11.87
CA VAL A 168 -24.60 -8.50 12.67
C VAL A 168 -25.37 -8.00 13.88
N PHE A 169 -26.53 -8.61 14.11
CA PHE A 169 -27.47 -8.28 15.18
C PHE A 169 -27.33 -9.29 16.32
N LEU A 170 -27.16 -8.79 17.54
CA LEU A 170 -27.20 -9.56 18.78
C LEU A 170 -28.54 -9.30 19.46
N MET A 171 -29.26 -10.37 19.77
CA MET A 171 -30.67 -10.31 20.16
C MET A 171 -30.98 -11.24 21.33
N ASP A 172 -31.80 -10.75 22.25
CA ASP A 172 -32.25 -11.47 23.43
C ASP A 172 -33.58 -12.17 23.17
N ILE A 173 -33.72 -13.39 23.69
CA ILE A 173 -34.95 -14.17 23.58
C ILE A 173 -35.88 -13.80 24.75
N ASN A 174 -36.95 -13.06 24.45
CA ASN A 174 -37.95 -12.64 25.45
C ASN A 174 -39.02 -13.72 25.66
N THR A 175 -40.08 -13.38 26.40
CA THR A 175 -41.25 -14.25 26.55
C THR A 175 -41.96 -14.47 25.21
N ASP A 176 -42.27 -13.37 24.51
CA ASP A 176 -43.21 -13.33 23.38
C ASP A 176 -42.57 -12.97 22.03
N ASP A 177 -41.35 -12.42 22.02
CA ASP A 177 -40.63 -11.98 20.82
C ASP A 177 -39.10 -12.20 20.91
N ILE A 178 -38.38 -11.80 19.86
CA ILE A 178 -36.91 -11.70 19.85
C ILE A 178 -36.54 -10.22 19.86
N GLY A 179 -35.97 -9.75 20.97
CA GLY A 179 -35.66 -8.36 21.21
C GLY A 179 -34.29 -7.94 20.68
N PHE A 180 -34.21 -6.74 20.08
CA PHE A 180 -32.93 -6.14 19.71
C PHE A 180 -32.12 -5.71 20.94
N ASN A 181 -30.84 -6.09 20.99
CA ASN A 181 -29.89 -5.63 22.01
C ASN A 181 -28.79 -4.75 21.39
N THR A 182 -27.94 -5.33 20.53
CA THR A 182 -26.71 -4.69 20.01
C THR A 182 -26.49 -4.99 18.53
N MET A 183 -25.85 -4.07 17.78
CA MET A 183 -25.53 -4.24 16.36
C MET A 183 -24.06 -3.95 16.06
N LEU A 184 -23.33 -4.96 15.57
CA LEU A 184 -21.97 -4.82 15.05
C LEU A 184 -22.04 -4.45 13.56
N SER A 185 -21.31 -3.42 13.13
CA SER A 185 -21.42 -2.84 11.78
C SER A 185 -20.14 -3.07 10.96
N GLY A 186 -20.28 -3.48 9.70
CA GLY A 186 -19.16 -3.60 8.76
C GLY A 186 -18.61 -2.24 8.32
N GLU A 187 -17.32 -2.19 7.96
CA GLU A 187 -16.65 -0.95 7.55
C GLU A 187 -16.96 -0.53 6.10
N GLN A 188 -16.92 -1.50 5.18
CA GLN A 188 -16.79 -1.28 3.74
C GLN A 188 -18.09 -1.62 2.99
N VAL A 189 -18.55 -0.69 2.14
CA VAL A 189 -19.73 -0.89 1.28
C VAL A 189 -19.49 -2.04 0.31
N GLY A 190 -20.45 -2.95 0.19
CA GLY A 190 -20.37 -4.13 -0.68
C GLY A 190 -19.57 -5.30 -0.12
N SER A 191 -18.89 -5.15 1.01
CA SER A 191 -18.07 -6.23 1.62
C SER A 191 -18.87 -7.45 2.08
N TYR A 192 -20.18 -7.28 2.29
CA TYR A 192 -21.15 -8.32 2.67
C TYR A 192 -20.88 -8.89 4.07
N PHE A 193 -20.42 -8.01 4.99
CA PHE A 193 -20.18 -8.31 6.40
C PHE A 193 -21.43 -8.92 7.08
N GLY A 194 -21.25 -10.06 7.76
CA GLY A 194 -22.38 -10.87 8.26
C GLY A 194 -22.81 -11.98 7.28
N ASN A 195 -22.03 -12.26 6.24
CA ASN A 195 -22.25 -13.40 5.34
C ASN A 195 -22.14 -14.74 6.08
N SER A 196 -21.13 -14.89 6.92
CA SER A 196 -20.86 -16.06 7.75
C SER A 196 -20.52 -15.61 9.18
N ILE A 197 -20.84 -16.45 10.17
CA ILE A 197 -20.68 -16.15 11.59
C ILE A 197 -20.25 -17.42 12.32
N ALA A 198 -19.18 -17.32 13.11
CA ALA A 198 -18.81 -18.30 14.12
C ALA A 198 -18.71 -17.62 15.49
N ALA A 199 -18.91 -18.41 16.53
CA ALA A 199 -18.65 -18.05 17.91
C ALA A 199 -17.65 -19.07 18.49
N ALA A 200 -16.68 -18.60 19.27
CA ALA A 200 -15.63 -19.43 19.87
C ALA A 200 -15.13 -18.78 21.16
N ASP A 201 -14.49 -19.55 22.04
CA ASP A 201 -13.78 -18.98 23.21
C ASP A 201 -12.28 -18.95 22.84
N LEU A 202 -11.80 -17.77 22.43
CA LEU A 202 -10.47 -17.62 21.82
C LEU A 202 -9.38 -17.34 22.86
N ASN A 203 -9.75 -16.98 24.10
CA ASN A 203 -8.84 -16.64 25.19
C ASN A 203 -8.99 -17.53 26.44
N ASN A 204 -9.95 -18.47 26.44
CA ASN A 204 -10.32 -19.35 27.54
C ASN A 204 -10.72 -18.59 28.82
N ASP A 205 -11.53 -17.53 28.68
CA ASP A 205 -12.13 -16.80 29.80
C ASP A 205 -13.57 -17.22 30.14
N GLY A 206 -14.18 -18.07 29.29
CA GLY A 206 -15.52 -18.61 29.43
C GLY A 206 -16.57 -17.89 28.58
N TRP A 207 -16.28 -16.74 27.99
CA TRP A 207 -17.17 -16.04 27.08
C TRP A 207 -16.93 -16.44 25.61
N LYS A 208 -17.95 -16.25 24.77
CA LYS A 208 -17.85 -16.51 23.34
C LYS A 208 -17.62 -15.21 22.57
N ASP A 209 -16.43 -15.13 21.98
CA ASP A 209 -16.02 -14.15 20.98
C ASP A 209 -16.72 -14.40 19.64
N LEU A 210 -16.78 -13.37 18.80
CA LEU A 210 -17.50 -13.43 17.52
C LEU A 210 -16.57 -13.22 16.32
N LEU A 211 -16.67 -14.11 15.34
CA LEU A 211 -15.93 -14.07 14.09
C LEU A 211 -16.90 -13.90 12.93
N ILE A 212 -16.78 -12.79 12.20
CA ILE A 212 -17.76 -12.34 11.20
C ILE A 212 -17.10 -12.24 9.83
N GLY A 213 -17.61 -13.03 8.88
CA GLY A 213 -17.14 -13.06 7.50
C GLY A 213 -17.68 -11.91 6.64
N ALA A 214 -16.79 -11.37 5.82
CA ALA A 214 -17.05 -10.37 4.79
C ALA A 214 -16.30 -10.79 3.49
N PRO A 215 -16.74 -11.84 2.78
CA PRO A 215 -15.98 -12.47 1.69
C PRO A 215 -15.80 -11.59 0.46
N PHE A 216 -16.55 -10.48 0.34
CA PHE A 216 -16.44 -9.52 -0.75
C PHE A 216 -15.72 -8.22 -0.34
N TYR A 217 -15.07 -8.20 0.84
CA TYR A 217 -14.10 -7.16 1.22
C TYR A 217 -12.94 -7.07 0.20
N PHE A 218 -12.37 -5.88 -0.06
CA PHE A 218 -11.39 -5.66 -1.15
C PHE A 218 -10.36 -4.50 -0.90
N ASP A 219 -9.08 -4.65 -1.33
CA ASP A 219 -7.95 -3.69 -1.11
C ASP A 219 -6.84 -3.63 -2.23
N ARG A 220 -6.35 -2.46 -2.80
CA ARG A 220 -5.08 -2.41 -3.62
C ARG A 220 -3.98 -2.82 -2.68
N LYS A 221 -3.92 -2.05 -1.60
CA LYS A 221 -2.69 -1.55 -0.98
C LYS A 221 -1.96 -2.65 -0.19
N LYS A 222 -2.47 -3.89 -0.34
CA LYS A 222 -2.24 -5.15 0.38
C LYS A 222 -2.64 -6.39 -0.47
N GLU A 223 -3.11 -6.20 -1.72
CA GLU A 223 -3.91 -7.14 -2.57
C GLU A 223 -4.80 -8.13 -1.82
N LYS A 224 -5.69 -7.60 -0.98
CA LYS A 224 -6.59 -8.41 -0.17
C LYS A 224 -8.00 -8.51 -0.74
N GLY A 225 -8.60 -9.68 -0.57
CA GLY A 225 -9.97 -10.02 -0.95
C GLY A 225 -10.55 -11.00 0.05
N GLY A 226 -11.74 -10.69 0.55
CA GLY A 226 -12.33 -11.38 1.68
C GLY A 226 -11.65 -11.03 3.01
N ALA A 227 -12.46 -10.87 4.05
CA ALA A 227 -12.01 -10.58 5.40
C ALA A 227 -12.83 -11.36 6.44
N VAL A 228 -12.22 -11.61 7.59
CA VAL A 228 -12.90 -12.07 8.81
C VAL A 228 -12.55 -11.10 9.93
N TYR A 229 -13.58 -10.52 10.53
CA TYR A 229 -13.48 -9.59 11.65
C TYR A 229 -13.70 -10.35 12.96
N VAL A 230 -12.79 -10.18 13.92
CA VAL A 230 -12.87 -10.79 15.25
C VAL A 230 -13.24 -9.71 16.27
N PHE A 231 -14.28 -9.95 17.05
CA PHE A 231 -14.71 -9.11 18.17
C PHE A 231 -14.57 -9.94 19.44
N MET A 232 -13.59 -9.58 20.28
CA MET A 232 -13.44 -10.19 21.60
C MET A 232 -14.59 -9.77 22.53
N ASN A 233 -14.98 -10.65 23.45
CA ASN A 233 -16.09 -10.45 24.37
C ASN A 233 -15.62 -9.98 25.75
N GLU A 234 -15.94 -8.75 26.14
CA GLU A 234 -15.53 -8.16 27.42
C GLU A 234 -16.53 -8.48 28.55
N GLY A 235 -16.83 -9.77 28.73
CA GLY A 235 -17.68 -10.27 29.82
C GLY A 235 -19.19 -10.08 29.61
N GLY A 236 -19.67 -10.29 28.38
CA GLY A 236 -21.07 -10.07 27.96
C GLY A 236 -21.28 -8.79 27.15
N VAL A 237 -20.19 -8.12 26.76
CA VAL A 237 -20.20 -6.81 26.09
C VAL A 237 -19.22 -6.84 24.92
N PHE A 238 -19.66 -6.35 23.76
CA PHE A 238 -18.81 -6.17 22.58
C PHE A 238 -18.57 -4.68 22.31
N GLN A 239 -17.34 -4.34 21.95
CA GLN A 239 -17.02 -2.99 21.47
C GLN A 239 -17.56 -2.78 20.05
N ASN A 240 -17.89 -1.53 19.69
CA ASN A 240 -18.29 -1.16 18.32
C ASN A 240 -17.13 -1.28 17.30
N THR A 241 -15.91 -1.52 17.78
CA THR A 241 -14.69 -1.78 17.00
C THR A 241 -14.25 -3.22 17.18
N TYR A 242 -13.83 -3.86 16.09
CA TYR A 242 -13.21 -5.18 16.12
C TYR A 242 -11.85 -5.15 16.82
N SER A 243 -11.42 -6.30 17.32
CA SER A 243 -10.11 -6.52 17.94
C SER A 243 -9.04 -6.93 16.91
N LEU A 244 -9.44 -7.67 15.87
CA LEU A 244 -8.57 -8.14 14.79
C LEU A 244 -9.32 -8.25 13.45
N VAL A 245 -8.62 -8.08 12.33
CA VAL A 245 -9.13 -8.39 10.98
C VAL A 245 -8.12 -9.27 10.24
N LEU A 246 -8.54 -10.49 9.93
CA LEU A 246 -7.82 -11.40 9.03
C LEU A 246 -8.25 -11.12 7.59
N LYS A 247 -7.30 -11.18 6.63
CA LYS A 247 -7.55 -10.80 5.22
C LYS A 247 -6.90 -11.76 4.23
N GLY A 248 -7.70 -12.38 3.37
CA GLY A 248 -7.25 -13.30 2.32
C GLY A 248 -6.77 -12.59 1.05
N VAL A 249 -6.34 -13.38 0.06
CA VAL A 249 -5.88 -12.88 -1.24
C VAL A 249 -7.04 -12.28 -2.04
N SER A 250 -6.76 -11.29 -2.89
CA SER A 250 -7.76 -10.74 -3.82
C SER A 250 -8.57 -11.83 -4.57
N GLY A 251 -9.89 -11.64 -4.67
CA GLY A 251 -10.80 -12.58 -5.33
C GLY A 251 -11.04 -13.91 -4.61
N SER A 252 -10.31 -14.24 -3.54
CA SER A 252 -10.33 -15.55 -2.87
C SER A 252 -11.66 -15.94 -2.21
N GLY A 253 -12.49 -14.96 -1.86
CA GLY A 253 -13.67 -15.16 -1.01
C GLY A 253 -13.34 -15.52 0.44
N PHE A 254 -12.14 -15.23 0.95
CA PHE A 254 -11.75 -15.53 2.34
C PHE A 254 -12.78 -15.02 3.35
N GLY A 255 -13.27 -15.92 4.22
CA GLY A 255 -14.38 -15.65 5.13
C GLY A 255 -15.76 -16.02 4.56
N PHE A 256 -15.83 -16.75 3.43
CA PHE A 256 -17.10 -17.31 2.93
C PHE A 256 -17.68 -18.34 3.91
N ALA A 257 -16.79 -19.14 4.50
CA ALA A 257 -17.08 -19.98 5.65
C ALA A 257 -16.11 -19.62 6.78
N VAL A 258 -16.63 -19.58 8.00
CA VAL A 258 -15.86 -19.46 9.24
C VAL A 258 -16.48 -20.44 10.23
N ALA A 259 -15.66 -21.23 10.91
CA ALA A 259 -16.11 -22.20 11.91
C ALA A 259 -15.10 -22.30 13.06
N SER A 260 -15.60 -22.44 14.29
CA SER A 260 -14.82 -23.09 15.34
C SER A 260 -14.69 -24.57 14.99
N VAL A 261 -13.49 -25.13 15.17
CA VAL A 261 -13.21 -26.55 14.93
C VAL A 261 -12.79 -27.28 16.21
N GLY A 262 -12.93 -26.62 17.37
CA GLY A 262 -12.47 -27.11 18.66
C GLY A 262 -10.96 -26.99 18.82
N ASP A 263 -10.43 -27.55 19.91
CA ASP A 263 -8.99 -27.56 20.23
C ASP A 263 -8.27 -28.67 19.44
N VAL A 264 -7.77 -28.36 18.24
CA VAL A 264 -7.24 -29.34 17.26
C VAL A 264 -5.81 -29.78 17.60
N ASN A 265 -5.09 -29.04 18.44
CA ASN A 265 -3.73 -29.35 18.87
C ASN A 265 -3.63 -29.86 20.33
N GLN A 266 -4.72 -29.76 21.09
CA GLN A 266 -4.86 -30.06 22.52
C GLN A 266 -3.97 -29.21 23.42
N ASP A 267 -3.94 -27.88 23.19
CA ASP A 267 -3.24 -26.87 24.00
C ASP A 267 -4.13 -26.12 25.00
N GLY A 268 -5.46 -26.22 24.85
CA GLY A 268 -6.45 -25.61 25.75
C GLY A 268 -7.23 -24.42 25.16
N PHE A 269 -7.10 -24.09 23.88
CA PHE A 269 -7.88 -23.01 23.23
C PHE A 269 -8.67 -23.52 22.00
N GLU A 270 -9.77 -22.86 21.62
CA GLU A 270 -10.56 -23.27 20.44
C GLU A 270 -9.95 -22.74 19.12
N ASP A 271 -9.55 -23.64 18.22
CA ASP A 271 -9.01 -23.28 16.89
C ASP A 271 -10.12 -22.90 15.90
N ILE A 272 -9.75 -22.07 14.92
CA ILE A 272 -10.66 -21.50 13.92
C ILE A 272 -10.25 -21.93 12.51
N ALA A 273 -11.22 -22.41 11.72
CA ALA A 273 -11.06 -22.67 10.29
C ALA A 273 -11.78 -21.61 9.44
N ILE A 274 -11.05 -21.01 8.49
CA ILE A 274 -11.57 -20.00 7.55
C ILE A 274 -11.46 -20.52 6.11
N GLY A 275 -12.58 -20.50 5.39
CA GLY A 275 -12.68 -20.91 3.99
C GLY A 275 -12.46 -19.76 3.01
N ALA A 276 -11.71 -20.05 1.94
CA ALA A 276 -11.48 -19.18 0.80
C ALA A 276 -11.72 -19.96 -0.51
N PRO A 277 -12.97 -20.25 -0.89
CA PRO A 277 -13.32 -21.19 -1.95
C PRO A 277 -12.88 -20.76 -3.36
N PHE A 278 -12.45 -19.51 -3.57
CA PHE A 278 -12.07 -19.00 -4.89
C PHE A 278 -10.55 -18.74 -5.01
N ASP A 279 -9.75 -19.08 -3.99
CA ASP A 279 -8.29 -19.08 -4.09
C ASP A 279 -7.79 -20.34 -4.83
N GLY A 280 -7.61 -20.23 -6.15
CA GLY A 280 -7.17 -21.34 -6.99
C GLY A 280 -8.25 -22.41 -7.13
N SER A 281 -8.07 -23.56 -6.45
CA SER A 281 -9.11 -24.60 -6.32
C SER A 281 -9.90 -24.47 -5.01
N GLY A 282 -9.64 -23.43 -4.23
CA GLY A 282 -10.19 -23.20 -2.90
C GLY A 282 -9.25 -23.71 -1.81
N LYS A 283 -9.19 -22.98 -0.69
CA LYS A 283 -8.32 -23.28 0.45
C LYS A 283 -9.06 -23.15 1.77
N VAL A 284 -8.57 -23.85 2.78
CA VAL A 284 -8.93 -23.65 4.19
C VAL A 284 -7.69 -23.24 4.97
N PHE A 285 -7.85 -22.23 5.81
CA PHE A 285 -6.81 -21.68 6.68
C PHE A 285 -7.18 -22.02 8.13
N LEU A 286 -6.31 -22.71 8.84
CA LEU A 286 -6.42 -22.99 10.28
C LEU A 286 -5.67 -21.91 11.05
N TYR A 287 -6.33 -21.28 12.01
CA TYR A 287 -5.77 -20.25 12.90
C TYR A 287 -5.85 -20.76 14.34
N ARG A 288 -4.78 -20.51 15.11
CA ARG A 288 -4.68 -20.94 16.51
C ARG A 288 -5.06 -19.84 17.48
N SER A 289 -5.64 -20.23 18.60
CA SER A 289 -6.06 -19.33 19.69
C SER A 289 -5.03 -19.32 20.82
N SER A 290 -5.18 -18.42 21.79
CA SER A 290 -4.19 -18.20 22.87
C SER A 290 -4.74 -17.27 23.96
N THR A 291 -4.03 -17.07 25.07
CA THR A 291 -4.40 -16.06 26.08
C THR A 291 -4.46 -14.61 25.55
N GLU A 292 -3.91 -14.33 24.36
CA GLU A 292 -4.01 -13.02 23.68
C GLU A 292 -5.11 -13.00 22.60
N GLY A 293 -5.89 -14.08 22.46
CA GLY A 293 -6.85 -14.31 21.38
C GLY A 293 -6.24 -14.99 20.15
N LEU A 294 -6.88 -14.80 19.00
CA LEU A 294 -6.58 -15.49 17.74
C LEU A 294 -5.28 -15.03 17.06
N SER A 295 -4.54 -15.98 16.49
CA SER A 295 -3.30 -15.73 15.73
C SER A 295 -3.54 -14.88 14.48
N LYS A 296 -2.57 -14.02 14.15
CA LYS A 296 -2.62 -13.16 12.95
C LYS A 296 -2.26 -13.91 11.67
N GLU A 297 -1.38 -14.90 11.79
CA GLU A 297 -0.98 -15.81 10.72
C GLU A 297 -1.60 -17.19 10.95
N PRO A 298 -1.94 -17.94 9.88
CA PRO A 298 -2.47 -19.29 9.99
C PRO A 298 -1.37 -20.29 10.42
N SER A 299 -1.72 -21.28 11.23
CA SER A 299 -0.84 -22.41 11.56
C SER A 299 -0.73 -23.40 10.40
N GLN A 300 -1.84 -23.64 9.68
CA GLN A 300 -1.88 -24.54 8.54
C GLN A 300 -2.74 -23.95 7.42
N VAL A 301 -2.31 -24.17 6.17
CA VAL A 301 -3.10 -23.88 4.97
C VAL A 301 -3.28 -25.19 4.22
N ILE A 302 -4.52 -25.47 3.79
CA ILE A 302 -4.93 -26.72 3.16
C ILE A 302 -5.51 -26.39 1.78
N ASP A 303 -4.81 -26.77 0.72
CA ASP A 303 -5.20 -26.48 -0.67
C ASP A 303 -6.02 -27.63 -1.28
N GLY A 304 -7.16 -27.30 -1.89
CA GLY A 304 -8.05 -28.28 -2.53
C GLY A 304 -7.37 -29.12 -3.63
N ASN A 305 -6.30 -28.64 -4.26
CA ASN A 305 -5.52 -29.40 -5.23
C ASN A 305 -4.76 -30.59 -4.62
N GLU A 306 -4.38 -30.51 -3.33
CA GLU A 306 -3.64 -31.58 -2.64
C GLU A 306 -4.57 -32.68 -2.10
N ILE A 307 -5.88 -32.41 -2.02
CA ILE A 307 -6.87 -33.35 -1.50
C ILE A 307 -7.25 -34.40 -2.55
N GLY A 308 -6.47 -35.48 -2.56
CA GLY A 308 -6.74 -36.68 -3.36
C GLY A 308 -6.22 -36.59 -4.80
N ALA A 309 -6.29 -37.71 -5.52
CA ALA A 309 -5.59 -37.89 -6.81
C ALA A 309 -6.10 -37.03 -7.99
N SER A 310 -7.16 -36.25 -7.80
CA SER A 310 -7.74 -35.35 -8.82
C SER A 310 -8.13 -33.97 -8.26
N GLY A 311 -7.80 -33.68 -7.00
CA GLY A 311 -8.18 -32.46 -6.29
C GLY A 311 -9.68 -32.28 -6.07
N ILE A 312 -10.00 -31.20 -5.35
CA ILE A 312 -11.34 -30.69 -5.08
C ILE A 312 -11.37 -29.21 -5.46
N LYS A 313 -12.34 -28.79 -6.26
CA LYS A 313 -12.56 -27.36 -6.61
C LYS A 313 -13.55 -26.69 -5.68
N MET A 314 -13.47 -25.38 -5.54
CA MET A 314 -14.30 -24.59 -4.61
C MET A 314 -14.26 -25.14 -3.18
N PHE A 315 -13.08 -25.63 -2.78
CA PHE A 315 -12.81 -26.22 -1.48
C PHE A 315 -12.82 -25.15 -0.37
N GLY A 316 -13.54 -25.40 0.73
CA GLY A 316 -13.75 -24.39 1.79
C GLY A 316 -14.99 -23.53 1.59
N TYR A 317 -15.95 -23.95 0.74
CA TYR A 317 -17.23 -23.24 0.57
C TYR A 317 -18.15 -23.38 1.80
N ALA A 318 -18.03 -24.50 2.52
CA ALA A 318 -18.66 -24.75 3.81
C ALA A 318 -17.68 -25.53 4.71
N ILE A 319 -17.69 -25.28 6.02
CA ILE A 319 -16.80 -25.93 7.00
C ILE A 319 -17.60 -26.25 8.25
N ASN A 320 -17.33 -27.41 8.87
CA ASN A 320 -17.83 -27.79 10.18
C ASN A 320 -16.78 -28.66 10.90
N GLY A 321 -16.71 -28.65 12.23
CA GLY A 321 -15.70 -29.36 13.02
C GLY A 321 -16.05 -29.43 14.50
N GLY A 322 -15.07 -29.66 15.37
CA GLY A 322 -15.29 -29.79 16.81
C GLY A 322 -15.78 -31.17 17.25
N LEU A 323 -15.76 -32.17 16.35
CA LEU A 323 -16.14 -33.56 16.64
C LEU A 323 -15.00 -34.49 16.24
N ASP A 324 -14.49 -35.26 17.21
CA ASP A 324 -13.65 -36.44 16.96
C ASP A 324 -14.52 -37.53 16.29
N VAL A 325 -14.08 -38.05 15.13
CA VAL A 325 -14.79 -39.12 14.41
C VAL A 325 -13.98 -40.43 14.27
N ASP A 326 -12.84 -40.58 14.95
CA ASP A 326 -12.10 -41.85 15.02
C ASP A 326 -11.59 -42.27 16.41
N ASP A 327 -12.12 -41.65 17.46
CA ASP A 327 -11.86 -41.87 18.89
C ASP A 327 -10.40 -41.59 19.32
N ASN A 328 -9.70 -40.68 18.64
CA ASN A 328 -8.29 -40.35 18.93
C ASN A 328 -8.08 -39.28 20.01
N SER A 329 -9.16 -38.63 20.48
CA SER A 329 -9.20 -37.51 21.44
C SER A 329 -8.63 -36.18 20.92
N TYR A 330 -8.77 -35.93 19.61
CA TYR A 330 -8.58 -34.62 18.97
C TYR A 330 -9.76 -34.39 17.99
N PRO A 331 -10.32 -33.19 17.88
CA PRO A 331 -11.46 -32.91 17.02
C PRO A 331 -11.09 -32.85 15.52
N ASP A 332 -11.97 -33.39 14.69
CA ASP A 332 -11.80 -33.45 13.24
C ASP A 332 -12.61 -32.37 12.50
N MET A 333 -12.32 -32.17 11.20
CA MET A 333 -12.96 -31.16 10.35
C MET A 333 -13.52 -31.74 9.05
N LEU A 334 -14.77 -31.37 8.74
CA LEU A 334 -15.41 -31.61 7.45
C LEU A 334 -15.41 -30.34 6.60
N VAL A 335 -14.92 -30.44 5.37
CA VAL A 335 -14.86 -29.34 4.40
C VAL A 335 -15.67 -29.68 3.16
N GLY A 336 -16.67 -28.83 2.88
CA GLY A 336 -17.53 -28.90 1.70
C GLY A 336 -16.98 -28.15 0.48
N SER A 337 -17.51 -28.53 -0.68
CA SER A 337 -17.15 -28.01 -2.00
C SER A 337 -18.36 -28.05 -2.94
N LEU A 338 -18.35 -27.20 -3.97
CA LEU A 338 -19.35 -27.19 -5.06
C LEU A 338 -19.01 -28.13 -6.23
N ASP A 339 -17.99 -28.99 -6.08
CA ASP A 339 -17.48 -29.95 -7.08
C ASP A 339 -17.97 -31.39 -6.79
N ASP A 340 -19.19 -31.51 -6.23
CA ASP A 340 -19.84 -32.74 -5.75
C ASP A 340 -19.00 -33.59 -4.76
N LYS A 341 -18.13 -32.94 -3.97
CA LYS A 341 -17.18 -33.59 -3.05
C LYS A 341 -17.22 -32.96 -1.65
N ILE A 342 -16.85 -33.77 -0.66
CA ILE A 342 -16.60 -33.38 0.73
C ILE A 342 -15.30 -34.05 1.17
N ALA A 343 -14.45 -33.34 1.91
CA ALA A 343 -13.28 -33.92 2.56
C ALA A 343 -13.52 -34.06 4.06
N LEU A 344 -13.17 -35.22 4.62
CA LEU A 344 -12.95 -35.40 6.05
C LEU A 344 -11.45 -35.30 6.32
N LEU A 345 -11.07 -34.29 7.10
CA LEU A 345 -9.71 -34.04 7.55
C LEU A 345 -9.64 -34.42 9.03
N ARG A 346 -8.75 -35.36 9.37
CA ARG A 346 -8.61 -35.86 10.75
C ARG A 346 -7.34 -35.34 11.42
N ALA A 347 -7.45 -34.99 12.70
CA ALA A 347 -6.36 -34.45 13.51
C ALA A 347 -5.28 -35.50 13.80
N ARG A 348 -4.01 -35.07 13.91
CA ARG A 348 -2.87 -35.95 14.20
C ARG A 348 -2.41 -35.73 15.65
N PRO A 349 -2.21 -36.79 16.47
CA PRO A 349 -1.81 -36.62 17.87
C PRO A 349 -0.53 -35.79 18.04
N VAL A 350 -0.62 -34.69 18.79
CA VAL A 350 0.49 -33.75 19.02
C VAL A 350 1.35 -34.22 20.19
N ILE A 351 2.67 -34.35 19.98
CA ILE A 351 3.66 -34.66 21.01
C ILE A 351 4.55 -33.46 21.36
N GLN A 352 4.77 -33.25 22.64
CA GLN A 352 5.82 -32.39 23.17
C GLN A 352 7.04 -33.23 23.54
N LEU A 353 8.24 -32.84 23.12
CA LEU A 353 9.48 -33.52 23.45
C LEU A 353 10.11 -32.97 24.73
N SER A 354 10.59 -33.87 25.59
CA SER A 354 11.48 -33.53 26.71
C SER A 354 12.90 -33.97 26.36
N LYS A 355 13.79 -32.99 26.18
CA LYS A 355 15.15 -33.15 25.65
C LYS A 355 16.22 -32.76 26.67
N THR A 356 17.43 -33.30 26.50
CA THR A 356 18.62 -32.88 27.25
C THR A 356 19.81 -32.85 26.31
N PHE A 357 20.41 -31.66 26.12
CA PHE A 357 21.51 -31.42 25.20
C PHE A 357 22.63 -30.64 25.92
N ASN A 358 23.64 -31.38 26.39
CA ASN A 358 24.74 -30.83 27.19
C ASN A 358 26.08 -31.13 26.51
N VAL A 359 26.96 -30.14 26.50
CA VAL A 359 28.33 -30.24 25.95
C VAL A 359 29.34 -30.06 27.08
N SER A 360 30.49 -30.74 27.02
CA SER A 360 31.50 -30.70 28.08
C SER A 360 32.91 -31.05 27.56
N PRO A 361 33.98 -30.43 28.09
CA PRO A 361 33.99 -29.25 28.98
C PRO A 361 33.62 -27.96 28.24
N SER A 362 33.37 -26.86 28.97
CA SER A 362 33.07 -25.53 28.41
C SER A 362 34.31 -24.74 27.96
N ILE A 363 35.49 -25.10 28.47
CA ILE A 363 36.80 -24.58 28.03
C ILE A 363 37.68 -25.76 27.65
N VAL A 364 38.34 -25.67 26.49
CA VAL A 364 39.25 -26.68 25.97
C VAL A 364 40.64 -26.09 25.77
N ASP A 365 41.62 -26.69 26.44
CA ASP A 365 43.04 -26.53 26.13
C ASP A 365 43.48 -27.64 25.16
N PRO A 366 43.94 -27.30 23.94
CA PRO A 366 44.46 -28.29 22.99
C PRO A 366 45.62 -29.14 23.51
N ALA A 367 46.42 -28.67 24.48
CA ALA A 367 47.53 -29.44 25.05
C ALA A 367 47.06 -30.60 25.96
N ASN A 368 45.82 -30.53 26.48
CA ASN A 368 45.21 -31.55 27.32
C ASN A 368 44.24 -32.48 26.54
N CYS A 369 44.15 -32.35 25.21
CA CYS A 369 43.34 -33.22 24.35
C CYS A 369 44.13 -34.43 23.84
N THR A 370 43.78 -35.63 24.32
CA THR A 370 44.30 -36.91 23.80
C THR A 370 43.43 -37.46 22.65
N ASP A 371 44.01 -38.36 21.84
CA ASP A 371 43.34 -39.08 20.74
C ASP A 371 42.01 -39.75 21.14
N ASP A 372 41.87 -40.11 22.41
CA ASP A 372 40.71 -40.77 23.00
C ASP A 372 39.46 -39.88 23.19
N SER A 373 39.49 -38.62 22.70
CA SER A 373 38.46 -37.56 22.80
C SER A 373 38.39 -36.80 24.14
N CYS A 374 38.55 -35.48 24.03
CA CYS A 374 38.41 -34.51 25.13
C CYS A 374 37.02 -33.83 25.20
N ILE A 375 36.26 -33.76 24.10
CA ILE A 375 34.93 -33.14 24.06
C ILE A 375 33.83 -34.21 24.01
N LYS A 376 32.82 -34.08 24.88
CA LYS A 376 31.69 -35.01 25.02
C LYS A 376 30.36 -34.27 24.93
N VAL A 377 29.49 -34.73 24.03
CA VAL A 377 28.11 -34.25 23.88
C VAL A 377 27.16 -35.34 24.40
N LYS A 378 26.29 -35.01 25.34
CA LYS A 378 25.24 -35.91 25.86
C LYS A 378 23.88 -35.46 25.32
N LEU A 379 23.15 -36.40 24.72
CA LEU A 379 21.83 -36.18 24.12
C LEU A 379 20.82 -37.20 24.66
N CYS A 380 19.68 -36.74 25.16
CA CYS A 380 18.57 -37.58 25.61
C CYS A 380 17.24 -37.06 25.06
N PHE A 381 16.29 -37.95 24.75
CA PHE A 381 14.94 -37.60 24.31
C PHE A 381 13.86 -38.43 25.02
N SER A 382 12.70 -37.80 25.18
CA SER A 382 11.45 -38.30 25.76
C SER A 382 10.28 -37.60 25.04
N TYR A 383 9.06 -38.10 25.15
CA TYR A 383 7.85 -37.38 24.71
C TYR A 383 6.69 -37.52 25.71
N ILE A 384 5.75 -36.58 25.62
CA ILE A 384 4.38 -36.63 26.17
C ILE A 384 3.40 -36.20 25.06
N LEU A 385 2.12 -36.54 25.18
CA LEU A 385 1.05 -35.94 24.35
C LEU A 385 0.57 -34.62 24.96
N SER A 386 0.14 -33.66 24.14
CA SER A 386 -0.46 -32.41 24.62
C SER A 386 -1.71 -32.66 25.47
N ASN A 387 -2.59 -33.58 25.04
CA ASN A 387 -3.80 -33.99 25.78
C ASN A 387 -3.56 -34.77 27.10
N GLY A 388 -2.33 -34.78 27.61
CA GLY A 388 -1.97 -35.37 28.91
C GLY A 388 -2.03 -36.90 28.99
N ASN A 389 -2.37 -37.62 27.91
CA ASN A 389 -2.58 -39.07 27.94
C ASN A 389 -1.28 -39.88 28.10
N THR A 390 -0.87 -40.09 29.36
CA THR A 390 0.33 -40.87 29.76
C THR A 390 0.30 -42.36 29.39
N ASN A 391 -0.82 -42.89 28.89
CA ASN A 391 -0.91 -44.27 28.41
C ASN A 391 -0.46 -44.43 26.95
N PHE A 392 -0.33 -43.35 26.18
CA PHE A 392 0.09 -43.39 24.79
C PHE A 392 1.59 -43.72 24.68
N LYS A 393 1.90 -45.00 24.43
CA LYS A 393 3.27 -45.54 24.39
C LYS A 393 3.60 -46.16 23.03
N LYS A 394 3.36 -45.40 21.95
CA LYS A 394 3.68 -45.78 20.57
C LYS A 394 5.19 -45.68 20.33
N ASN A 395 5.73 -46.52 19.45
CA ASN A 395 7.15 -46.49 19.09
C ASN A 395 7.41 -45.40 18.03
N ILE A 396 7.77 -44.21 18.51
CA ILE A 396 8.07 -43.03 17.71
C ILE A 396 9.59 -42.95 17.50
N THR A 397 10.03 -42.71 16.27
CA THR A 397 11.44 -42.53 15.95
C THR A 397 11.67 -41.10 15.47
N LEU A 398 12.61 -40.39 16.09
CA LEU A 398 13.14 -39.12 15.59
C LEU A 398 14.32 -39.40 14.66
N LYS A 399 14.45 -38.60 13.59
CA LYS A 399 15.74 -38.34 12.95
C LYS A 399 16.34 -37.11 13.63
N TYR A 400 17.60 -37.16 14.03
CA TYR A 400 18.32 -35.99 14.55
C TYR A 400 19.62 -35.78 13.79
N ARG A 401 20.07 -34.53 13.77
CA ARG A 401 21.30 -34.07 13.14
C ARG A 401 22.02 -33.17 14.14
N LEU A 402 23.19 -33.61 14.56
CA LEU A 402 24.08 -32.89 15.46
C LEU A 402 25.27 -32.36 14.66
N GLU A 403 25.46 -31.05 14.69
CA GLU A 403 26.52 -30.35 13.97
C GLU A 403 27.50 -29.71 14.97
N ALA A 404 28.78 -29.64 14.59
CA ALA A 404 29.84 -29.06 15.39
C ALA A 404 30.80 -28.28 14.49
N ASP A 405 30.92 -26.97 14.74
CA ASP A 405 31.75 -26.03 13.95
C ASP A 405 31.37 -25.96 12.45
N ALA A 406 30.11 -26.26 12.11
CA ALA A 406 29.64 -26.42 10.73
C ALA A 406 29.55 -25.11 9.93
N ASP A 407 29.49 -23.95 10.60
CA ASP A 407 29.56 -22.62 9.99
C ASP A 407 30.94 -22.34 9.31
N ARG A 408 31.88 -23.30 9.35
CA ARG A 408 33.26 -23.16 8.86
C ARG A 408 33.61 -24.18 7.77
N ARG A 409 34.27 -23.68 6.71
CA ARG A 409 34.83 -24.48 5.61
C ARG A 409 35.82 -25.57 6.05
N SER A 410 36.48 -25.35 7.20
CA SER A 410 37.37 -26.31 7.86
C SER A 410 37.00 -26.39 9.35
N PRO A 411 36.21 -27.40 9.79
CA PRO A 411 35.77 -27.52 11.17
C PRO A 411 36.93 -27.95 12.09
N ARG A 412 37.00 -27.33 13.27
CA ARG A 412 38.08 -27.51 14.27
C ARG A 412 37.91 -28.76 15.15
N VAL A 413 36.78 -29.47 15.00
CA VAL A 413 36.44 -30.72 15.71
C VAL A 413 35.95 -31.77 14.74
N LYS A 414 36.11 -33.05 15.12
CA LYS A 414 35.64 -34.22 14.37
C LYS A 414 34.91 -35.21 15.28
N PHE A 415 33.76 -35.72 14.84
CA PHE A 415 33.06 -36.81 15.51
C PHE A 415 33.79 -38.14 15.35
N LEU A 416 34.14 -38.80 16.46
CA LEU A 416 34.93 -40.04 16.50
C LEU A 416 34.25 -41.26 15.81
N LYS A 417 32.94 -41.17 15.53
CA LYS A 417 32.13 -42.25 14.94
C LYS A 417 31.25 -41.81 13.77
N SER A 418 31.62 -40.74 13.06
CA SER A 418 30.89 -40.26 11.88
C SER A 418 31.64 -40.53 10.57
N SER A 419 30.91 -40.63 9.46
CA SER A 419 31.46 -40.54 8.11
C SER A 419 31.80 -39.10 7.69
N SER A 420 31.22 -38.11 8.36
CA SER A 420 31.40 -36.68 8.08
C SER A 420 32.04 -35.99 9.30
N PRO A 421 33.07 -35.13 9.13
CA PRO A 421 33.83 -34.61 10.26
C PRO A 421 32.98 -33.80 11.25
N SER A 422 32.26 -32.79 10.77
CA SER A 422 31.49 -31.82 11.56
C SER A 422 30.01 -32.16 11.77
N VAL A 423 29.53 -33.30 11.25
CA VAL A 423 28.10 -33.63 11.26
C VAL A 423 27.90 -35.10 11.66
N TYR A 424 26.96 -35.35 12.55
CA TYR A 424 26.46 -36.68 12.90
C TYR A 424 24.94 -36.72 12.70
N GLU A 425 24.46 -37.54 11.77
CA GLU A 425 23.04 -37.85 11.63
C GLU A 425 22.72 -39.20 12.28
N GLY A 426 21.59 -39.30 12.98
CA GLY A 426 21.20 -40.50 13.69
C GLY A 426 19.69 -40.64 13.87
N TYR A 427 19.28 -41.79 14.38
CA TYR A 427 17.89 -42.09 14.71
C TYR A 427 17.76 -42.38 16.21
N PHE A 428 16.65 -41.92 16.80
CA PHE A 428 16.36 -42.12 18.22
C PHE A 428 14.93 -42.63 18.38
N SER A 429 14.73 -43.80 19.00
CA SER A 429 13.40 -44.39 19.22
C SER A 429 12.94 -44.25 20.67
N MET A 430 11.71 -43.79 20.86
CA MET A 430 11.00 -43.53 22.11
C MET A 430 9.79 -44.51 22.19
N PRO A 431 9.16 -44.78 23.37
CA PRO A 431 9.07 -43.97 24.59
C PRO A 431 10.18 -44.20 25.63
N GLU A 432 11.04 -45.20 25.48
CA GLU A 432 12.09 -45.48 26.48
C GLU A 432 13.16 -44.38 26.50
N THR A 433 13.23 -43.62 27.60
CA THR A 433 14.20 -42.54 27.80
C THR A 433 15.62 -43.10 27.88
N LYS A 434 16.39 -42.86 26.82
CA LYS A 434 17.80 -43.26 26.70
C LYS A 434 18.66 -42.03 26.43
N CYS A 435 19.91 -42.09 26.86
CA CYS A 435 20.89 -41.04 26.57
C CYS A 435 21.98 -41.61 25.68
N GLN A 436 22.27 -40.93 24.57
CA GLN A 436 23.43 -41.19 23.71
C GLN A 436 24.54 -40.21 24.11
N THR A 437 25.80 -40.60 23.93
CA THR A 437 26.96 -39.75 24.22
C THR A 437 27.98 -39.83 23.10
N PHE A 438 28.22 -38.70 22.46
CA PHE A 438 29.13 -38.56 21.33
C PHE A 438 30.48 -38.03 21.82
N LYS A 439 31.56 -38.61 21.28
CA LYS A 439 32.95 -38.21 21.52
C LYS A 439 33.45 -37.42 20.30
N LEU A 440 34.06 -36.26 20.53
CA LEU A 440 34.76 -35.49 19.51
C LEU A 440 36.25 -35.31 19.84
N ILE A 441 37.07 -35.31 18.80
CA ILE A 441 38.50 -34.96 18.83
C ILE A 441 38.69 -33.57 18.21
N LEU A 442 39.73 -32.85 18.63
CA LEU A 442 40.19 -31.65 17.92
C LEU A 442 40.85 -32.05 16.58
N THR A 443 40.95 -31.12 15.64
CA THR A 443 41.80 -31.27 14.46
C THR A 443 43.21 -30.77 14.71
N ASP A 444 44.19 -31.35 14.04
CA ASP A 444 45.55 -30.79 13.96
C ASP A 444 45.55 -29.38 13.38
N ASN A 445 46.54 -28.56 13.76
CA ASN A 445 46.83 -27.25 13.17
C ASN A 445 45.66 -26.23 13.16
N ILE A 446 44.80 -26.25 14.18
CA ILE A 446 43.80 -25.18 14.41
C ILE A 446 44.51 -23.82 14.53
N GLN A 447 44.27 -22.94 13.55
CA GLN A 447 44.76 -21.56 13.57
C GLN A 447 43.86 -20.65 14.42
N ASP A 448 42.54 -20.71 14.23
CA ASP A 448 41.59 -19.89 14.99
C ASP A 448 41.22 -20.51 16.34
N LYS A 449 41.83 -19.93 17.38
CA LYS A 449 41.62 -20.24 18.81
C LYS A 449 40.96 -19.05 19.55
N LEU A 450 40.39 -18.08 18.82
CA LEU A 450 39.75 -16.91 19.41
C LEU A 450 38.23 -17.07 19.53
N HIS A 451 37.61 -17.67 18.51
CA HIS A 451 36.16 -17.90 18.45
C HIS A 451 35.75 -19.23 19.14
N PRO A 452 34.56 -19.30 19.76
CA PRO A 452 34.01 -20.55 20.30
C PRO A 452 33.78 -21.60 19.21
N ILE A 453 33.75 -22.87 19.62
CA ILE A 453 33.25 -24.00 18.85
C ILE A 453 31.75 -24.11 19.14
N LYS A 454 30.92 -23.87 18.13
CA LYS A 454 29.46 -23.92 18.21
C LYS A 454 28.93 -25.32 17.88
N PHE A 455 27.99 -25.80 18.67
CA PHE A 455 27.31 -27.09 18.52
C PHE A 455 25.82 -26.87 18.31
N THR A 456 25.26 -27.40 17.22
CA THR A 456 23.86 -27.23 16.84
C THR A 456 23.15 -28.58 16.83
N LEU A 457 21.99 -28.68 17.46
CA LEU A 457 21.13 -29.87 17.42
C LEU A 457 19.83 -29.55 16.70
N ASN A 458 19.55 -30.23 15.59
CA ASN A 458 18.28 -30.20 14.88
C ASN A 458 17.61 -31.58 14.93
N TYR A 459 16.29 -31.65 15.00
CA TYR A 459 15.55 -32.93 14.98
C TYR A 459 14.18 -32.84 14.29
N SER A 460 13.68 -33.99 13.81
CA SER A 460 12.33 -34.15 13.25
C SER A 460 11.81 -35.58 13.45
N ILE A 461 10.51 -35.80 13.27
CA ILE A 461 9.94 -37.16 13.28
C ILE A 461 10.35 -37.90 12.00
N TYR A 462 10.84 -39.14 12.14
CA TYR A 462 11.05 -40.05 11.03
C TYR A 462 9.72 -40.73 10.68
N GLU A 463 8.94 -40.07 9.83
CA GLU A 463 7.70 -40.62 9.29
C GLU A 463 7.97 -41.85 8.43
N LYS A 464 7.06 -42.82 8.49
CA LYS A 464 7.04 -44.02 7.64
C LYS A 464 5.93 -43.84 6.63
N ASN A 465 6.18 -44.05 5.34
CA ASN A 465 5.15 -43.90 4.30
C ASN A 465 3.88 -44.69 4.67
N ALA A 466 2.74 -44.00 4.69
CA ALA A 466 1.44 -44.61 4.91
C ALA A 466 1.15 -45.69 3.86
N ARG A 467 0.45 -46.76 4.25
CA ARG A 467 0.10 -47.86 3.34
C ARG A 467 -1.29 -47.62 2.80
N THR A 468 -1.42 -47.42 1.49
CA THR A 468 -2.71 -47.34 0.81
C THR A 468 -3.54 -48.60 1.09
N ARG A 469 -4.61 -48.42 1.86
CA ARG A 469 -5.57 -49.44 2.29
C ARG A 469 -6.99 -48.90 2.09
N ARG A 470 -7.97 -49.80 2.11
CA ARG A 470 -9.40 -49.42 2.06
C ARG A 470 -9.96 -49.10 3.45
N ASP A 471 -9.33 -49.64 4.49
CA ASP A 471 -9.72 -49.43 5.88
C ASP A 471 -9.13 -48.12 6.41
N ILE A 472 -9.90 -47.39 7.24
CA ILE A 472 -9.45 -46.15 7.86
C ILE A 472 -8.23 -46.44 8.73
N GLN A 473 -7.11 -45.74 8.48
CA GLN A 473 -5.89 -45.89 9.26
C GLN A 473 -5.92 -44.93 10.46
N SER A 474 -5.75 -45.49 11.67
CA SER A 474 -5.54 -44.74 12.92
C SER A 474 -4.27 -43.88 12.86
N LEU A 475 -4.38 -42.65 13.37
CA LEU A 475 -3.34 -41.63 13.29
C LEU A 475 -2.30 -41.72 14.43
N ASP A 476 -2.50 -42.62 15.40
CA ASP A 476 -1.53 -43.00 16.45
C ASP A 476 -0.11 -43.30 15.94
N ALA A 477 0.01 -43.78 14.71
CA ALA A 477 1.27 -44.14 14.08
C ALA A 477 2.00 -42.94 13.43
N PHE A 478 1.34 -41.77 13.37
CA PHE A 478 1.79 -40.55 12.72
C PHE A 478 1.55 -39.31 13.61
N PRO A 479 2.10 -39.25 14.83
CA PRO A 479 2.04 -38.03 15.63
C PRO A 479 2.79 -36.86 14.95
N VAL A 480 2.55 -35.63 15.39
CA VAL A 480 3.28 -34.41 14.98
C VAL A 480 3.98 -33.78 16.19
N LEU A 481 5.07 -33.04 15.97
CA LEU A 481 5.70 -32.25 17.05
C LEU A 481 4.88 -31.00 17.33
N SER A 482 4.78 -30.57 18.60
CA SER A 482 4.33 -29.20 18.90
C SER A 482 5.29 -28.18 18.27
N GLU A 483 4.71 -27.17 17.62
CA GLU A 483 5.40 -26.04 16.98
C GLU A 483 5.92 -25.02 18.01
N GLU A 484 5.37 -25.03 19.23
CA GLU A 484 5.78 -24.12 20.33
C GLU A 484 7.22 -24.40 20.79
N GLN A 485 7.67 -25.63 20.61
CA GLN A 485 9.01 -26.04 20.98
C GLN A 485 9.99 -25.65 19.87
N ASN A 486 11.04 -24.89 20.20
CA ASN A 486 12.14 -24.67 19.26
C ASN A 486 12.83 -26.02 18.92
N HIS A 487 12.79 -26.44 17.65
CA HIS A 487 13.39 -27.69 17.17
C HIS A 487 14.91 -27.60 16.90
N GLN A 488 15.51 -26.44 17.18
CA GLN A 488 16.95 -26.18 17.11
C GLN A 488 17.52 -25.72 18.45
N ASP A 489 18.53 -26.43 18.97
CA ASP A 489 19.30 -26.01 20.16
C ASP A 489 20.74 -25.66 19.80
N THR A 490 21.36 -24.74 20.55
CA THR A 490 22.79 -24.37 20.40
C THR A 490 23.54 -24.44 21.74
N GLN A 491 24.78 -24.89 21.71
CA GLN A 491 25.72 -24.97 22.85
C GLN A 491 27.13 -24.58 22.37
N GLU A 492 28.01 -24.08 23.26
CA GLU A 492 29.34 -23.57 22.87
C GLU A 492 30.49 -24.06 23.78
N ILE A 493 31.72 -24.02 23.24
CA ILE A 493 32.98 -24.30 23.95
C ILE A 493 34.03 -23.26 23.55
N HIS A 494 34.81 -22.72 24.49
CA HIS A 494 35.91 -21.78 24.20
C HIS A 494 37.29 -22.45 24.22
N PHE A 495 38.26 -21.89 23.49
CA PHE A 495 39.67 -22.26 23.54
C PHE A 495 40.45 -21.43 24.58
N HIS A 496 41.55 -21.99 25.09
CA HIS A 496 42.54 -21.23 25.87
C HIS A 496 43.27 -20.20 24.99
N LYS A 497 43.15 -18.91 25.33
CA LYS A 497 43.78 -17.78 24.59
C LYS A 497 45.20 -17.52 25.12
N LYS A 498 46.11 -16.97 24.31
CA LYS A 498 47.50 -16.66 24.71
C LYS A 498 47.68 -15.17 25.06
N CYS A 499 46.93 -14.72 26.05
CA CYS A 499 46.96 -13.33 26.52
C CYS A 499 47.34 -13.32 28.00
N GLY A 500 48.59 -12.98 28.33
CA GLY A 500 49.11 -13.10 29.69
C GLY A 500 48.93 -14.48 30.35
N GLU A 501 48.88 -14.50 31.68
CA GLU A 501 48.48 -15.68 32.49
C GLU A 501 46.97 -15.68 32.83
N ASP A 502 46.24 -14.59 32.58
CA ASP A 502 44.80 -14.45 32.87
C ASP A 502 43.89 -14.72 31.66
N ASN A 503 44.47 -14.96 30.48
CA ASN A 503 43.81 -15.19 29.19
C ASN A 503 43.00 -13.99 28.64
N ARG A 504 43.28 -12.75 29.06
CA ARG A 504 42.53 -11.53 28.67
C ARG A 504 43.45 -10.52 27.97
N CYS A 505 43.38 -10.45 26.64
CA CYS A 505 44.23 -9.55 25.83
C CYS A 505 43.79 -8.09 26.03
N ARG A 506 44.69 -7.19 26.44
CA ARG A 506 44.39 -5.78 26.73
C ARG A 506 45.15 -4.81 25.81
N SER A 507 44.43 -3.95 25.10
CA SER A 507 45.00 -2.99 24.15
C SER A 507 44.97 -1.54 24.66
N ASN A 508 45.74 -0.67 24.01
CA ASN A 508 45.76 0.77 24.27
C ASN A 508 45.74 1.54 22.93
N LEU A 509 44.74 1.27 22.10
CA LEU A 509 44.51 1.99 20.84
C LEU A 509 44.16 3.46 21.11
N GLN A 510 44.84 4.39 20.44
CA GLN A 510 44.63 5.84 20.51
C GLN A 510 44.73 6.48 19.11
N MET A 511 44.12 7.66 18.90
CA MET A 511 44.20 8.37 17.61
C MET A 511 44.20 9.89 17.70
N THR A 512 44.67 10.54 16.62
CA THR A 512 44.54 11.99 16.36
C THR A 512 44.15 12.23 14.89
N ALA A 513 43.48 13.35 14.57
CA ALA A 513 43.03 13.66 13.21
C ALA A 513 43.13 15.16 12.88
N ALA A 514 43.48 15.52 11.64
CA ALA A 514 43.56 16.91 11.15
C ALA A 514 43.34 17.05 9.63
N PHE A 515 42.70 18.12 9.17
CA PHE A 515 42.42 18.39 7.76
C PHE A 515 43.62 19.01 7.02
N ALA A 516 43.74 18.69 5.73
CA ALA A 516 44.75 19.21 4.80
C ALA A 516 44.15 19.51 3.42
N SER A 517 44.80 20.39 2.65
CA SER A 517 44.49 20.61 1.24
C SER A 517 44.94 19.42 0.38
N PHE A 518 44.24 19.15 -0.73
CA PHE A 518 44.53 17.97 -1.57
C PHE A 518 45.74 18.15 -2.51
N ALA A 519 46.03 19.39 -2.94
CA ALA A 519 47.20 19.73 -3.76
C ALA A 519 47.51 21.25 -3.65
N PRO A 520 48.65 21.66 -3.04
CA PRO A 520 49.62 20.84 -2.31
C PRO A 520 49.01 20.19 -1.05
N GLU A 521 49.69 19.18 -0.50
CA GLU A 521 49.33 18.52 0.78
C GLU A 521 49.90 19.34 1.95
N GLU A 522 49.14 20.36 2.38
CA GLU A 522 49.48 21.25 3.50
C GLU A 522 48.33 21.25 4.52
N GLN A 523 48.65 21.27 5.82
CA GLN A 523 47.62 21.33 6.87
C GLN A 523 46.89 22.68 6.84
N LEU A 524 45.55 22.64 6.92
CA LEU A 524 44.74 23.86 6.82
C LEU A 524 44.97 24.78 8.05
N PRO A 525 45.12 26.10 7.85
CA PRO A 525 45.52 27.04 8.89
C PRO A 525 44.48 27.11 10.02
N SER A 526 44.95 27.13 11.26
CA SER A 526 44.07 27.21 12.43
C SER A 526 43.90 28.63 12.96
N LYS A 527 42.69 28.90 13.48
CA LYS A 527 42.27 30.20 14.02
C LYS A 527 41.47 29.93 15.29
N ALA A 528 41.95 30.43 16.43
CA ALA A 528 41.40 30.15 17.77
C ALA A 528 41.19 28.64 18.08
N GLY A 529 42.04 27.77 17.52
CA GLY A 529 42.00 26.31 17.76
C GLY A 529 41.19 25.48 16.76
N LYS A 530 40.37 26.09 15.88
CA LYS A 530 39.69 25.39 14.76
C LYS A 530 40.42 25.61 13.45
N GLN A 531 40.38 24.66 12.52
CA GLN A 531 40.94 24.85 11.17
C GLN A 531 39.99 25.67 10.29
N VAL A 532 40.53 26.37 9.28
CA VAL A 532 39.75 27.25 8.39
C VAL A 532 40.13 27.05 6.92
N LEU A 533 39.12 26.93 6.06
CA LEU A 533 39.21 26.83 4.61
C LEU A 533 38.62 28.10 3.95
N GLN A 534 39.38 28.70 3.02
CA GLN A 534 38.82 29.64 2.05
C GLN A 534 38.29 28.82 0.87
N TYR A 535 36.99 28.86 0.63
CA TYR A 535 36.31 28.03 -0.35
C TYR A 535 35.97 28.82 -1.61
N SER A 536 36.41 28.31 -2.75
CA SER A 536 35.88 28.64 -4.07
C SER A 536 35.27 27.37 -4.69
N PRO A 537 34.39 27.50 -5.71
CA PRO A 537 33.86 26.35 -6.46
C PRO A 537 34.92 25.47 -7.15
N ASP A 538 36.20 25.89 -7.17
CA ASP A 538 37.31 25.14 -7.71
C ASP A 538 37.88 24.09 -6.71
N VAL A 539 37.55 24.21 -5.42
CA VAL A 539 38.05 23.32 -4.34
C VAL A 539 37.30 22.00 -4.35
N LYS A 540 37.68 21.09 -5.25
CA LYS A 540 36.94 19.83 -5.48
C LYS A 540 37.23 18.72 -4.47
N LYS A 541 38.42 18.69 -3.85
CA LYS A 541 38.82 17.63 -2.90
C LYS A 541 39.56 18.16 -1.67
N LEU A 542 39.40 17.45 -0.56
CA LEU A 542 40.03 17.70 0.75
C LEU A 542 40.66 16.40 1.27
N LEU A 543 41.61 16.53 2.21
CA LEU A 543 42.23 15.41 2.92
C LEU A 543 41.92 15.51 4.42
N LEU A 544 41.75 14.36 5.06
CA LEU A 544 41.81 14.19 6.51
C LEU A 544 42.92 13.19 6.84
N VAL A 545 43.93 13.64 7.58
CA VAL A 545 45.04 12.80 8.03
C VAL A 545 44.70 12.31 9.43
N VAL A 546 44.66 10.99 9.62
CA VAL A 546 44.38 10.31 10.89
C VAL A 546 45.62 9.50 11.25
N ASN A 547 46.11 9.61 12.49
CA ASN A 547 47.21 8.80 12.99
C ASN A 547 46.72 7.94 14.16
N VAL A 548 46.97 6.64 14.12
CA VAL A 548 46.48 5.63 15.08
C VAL A 548 47.67 4.89 15.70
N THR A 549 47.64 4.66 17.01
CA THR A 549 48.76 4.07 17.77
C THR A 549 48.28 3.03 18.79
N ASN A 550 49.13 2.04 19.11
CA ASN A 550 48.95 1.06 20.20
C ASN A 550 50.21 0.99 21.06
N LEU A 551 50.60 2.12 21.64
CA LEU A 551 51.83 2.31 22.42
C LEU A 551 51.56 2.06 23.91
N ARG A 552 52.50 1.45 24.65
CA ARG A 552 52.35 1.27 26.10
C ARG A 552 52.42 2.62 26.84
N THR A 553 51.56 2.79 27.85
CA THR A 553 51.58 3.97 28.73
C THR A 553 51.89 3.58 30.18
N ASN A 554 52.17 4.57 31.02
CA ASN A 554 52.41 4.36 32.46
C ASN A 554 51.17 3.83 33.22
N THR A 555 49.99 3.83 32.60
CA THR A 555 48.70 3.47 33.20
C THR A 555 47.98 2.32 32.48
N ARG A 556 48.38 1.97 31.25
CA ARG A 556 47.79 0.88 30.47
C ARG A 556 48.85 0.10 29.70
N GLU A 557 48.62 -1.21 29.64
CA GLU A 557 49.37 -2.14 28.82
C GLU A 557 48.82 -2.13 27.38
N ALA A 558 49.68 -2.42 26.42
CA ALA A 558 49.38 -2.36 24.99
C ALA A 558 49.75 -3.69 24.35
N GLU A 559 48.98 -4.73 24.63
CA GLU A 559 49.09 -6.00 23.92
C GLU A 559 48.46 -5.89 22.51
N ASP A 560 48.53 -6.97 21.75
CA ASP A 560 47.98 -7.06 20.40
C ASP A 560 46.46 -6.82 20.39
N ALA A 561 46.02 -5.83 19.61
CA ALA A 561 44.61 -5.49 19.41
C ALA A 561 44.03 -6.36 18.29
N HIS A 562 43.19 -7.33 18.64
CA HIS A 562 42.58 -8.24 17.67
C HIS A 562 41.37 -7.60 16.97
N GLN A 563 41.29 -7.76 15.65
CA GLN A 563 40.30 -7.08 14.79
C GLN A 563 40.18 -5.58 15.10
N ALA A 564 41.28 -4.83 14.97
CA ALA A 564 41.27 -3.39 15.17
C ALA A 564 40.64 -2.70 13.94
N ILE A 565 39.60 -1.89 14.18
CA ILE A 565 38.78 -1.26 13.13
C ILE A 565 38.55 0.21 13.48
N LEU A 566 38.66 1.09 12.48
CA LEU A 566 38.32 2.52 12.56
C LEU A 566 37.02 2.79 11.81
N ASN A 567 35.99 3.22 12.54
CA ASN A 567 34.72 3.68 11.99
C ASN A 567 34.72 5.22 11.88
N ILE A 568 34.21 5.76 10.78
CA ILE A 568 34.16 7.20 10.51
C ILE A 568 32.74 7.60 10.07
N THR A 569 32.14 8.52 10.82
CA THR A 569 30.83 9.12 10.53
C THR A 569 31.03 10.45 9.80
N LEU A 570 30.45 10.57 8.60
CA LEU A 570 30.69 11.71 7.72
C LEU A 570 29.51 12.71 7.69
N PRO A 571 29.78 14.03 7.73
CA PRO A 571 28.76 15.04 7.48
C PRO A 571 28.44 15.08 5.99
N THR A 572 27.19 15.40 5.66
CA THR A 572 26.68 15.53 4.28
C THR A 572 27.39 16.59 3.41
N ALA A 573 28.27 17.41 3.98
CA ALA A 573 29.15 18.32 3.25
C ALA A 573 30.33 17.61 2.54
N LEU A 574 30.69 16.40 2.96
CA LEU A 574 31.83 15.62 2.47
C LEU A 574 31.39 14.25 1.97
N GLN A 575 31.90 13.83 0.81
CA GLN A 575 31.68 12.50 0.24
C GLN A 575 32.99 11.70 0.19
N TYR A 576 33.00 10.46 0.68
CA TYR A 576 34.19 9.60 0.65
C TYR A 576 34.62 9.27 -0.79
N SER A 577 35.93 9.38 -1.05
CA SER A 577 36.54 9.22 -2.38
C SER A 577 37.62 8.14 -2.43
N GLY A 578 38.17 7.74 -1.27
CA GLY A 578 39.22 6.73 -1.16
C GLY A 578 40.19 7.00 -0.01
N VAL A 579 41.13 6.08 0.18
CA VAL A 579 42.15 6.12 1.24
C VAL A 579 43.56 6.01 0.67
N ARG A 580 44.56 6.57 1.36
CA ARG A 580 45.99 6.29 1.17
C ARG A 580 46.62 5.97 2.53
N SER A 581 47.24 4.80 2.64
CA SER A 581 48.02 4.35 3.80
C SER A 581 49.35 3.79 3.29
N GLU A 582 50.38 3.84 4.12
CA GLU A 582 51.71 3.31 3.78
C GLU A 582 51.78 1.78 3.91
N ASN A 583 50.86 1.16 4.66
CA ASN A 583 50.72 -0.29 4.85
C ASN A 583 49.48 -0.89 4.17
N ASN A 584 48.91 -0.22 3.15
CA ASN A 584 47.77 -0.70 2.35
C ASN A 584 46.50 -1.07 3.17
N ILE A 585 46.15 -0.26 4.18
CA ILE A 585 44.85 -0.35 4.86
C ILE A 585 43.70 -0.22 3.85
N GLU A 586 42.82 -1.23 3.80
CA GLU A 586 41.58 -1.18 3.03
C GLU A 586 40.45 -0.55 3.87
N CYS A 587 39.59 0.23 3.21
CA CYS A 587 38.42 0.85 3.81
C CYS A 587 37.19 0.69 2.92
N HIS A 588 36.10 0.19 3.50
CA HIS A 588 34.80 0.04 2.86
C HIS A 588 33.87 1.18 3.29
N ALA A 589 32.83 1.46 2.50
CA ALA A 589 31.94 2.61 2.73
C ALA A 589 30.50 2.25 2.40
N ASP A 590 29.71 2.03 3.45
CA ASP A 590 28.26 1.84 3.40
C ASP A 590 27.59 3.06 4.07
N GLU A 591 26.88 2.89 5.19
CA GLU A 591 26.32 4.02 5.97
C GLU A 591 27.39 4.80 6.76
N THR A 592 28.50 4.15 7.09
CA THR A 592 29.73 4.74 7.64
C THR A 592 30.94 4.22 6.87
N VAL A 593 32.09 4.91 6.97
CA VAL A 593 33.35 4.40 6.40
C VAL A 593 34.06 3.57 7.45
N ILE A 594 34.40 2.33 7.10
CA ILE A 594 34.99 1.33 7.99
C ILE A 594 36.36 0.94 7.43
N CYS A 595 37.42 1.17 8.18
CA CYS A 595 38.81 0.84 7.81
C CYS A 595 39.36 -0.30 8.68
N GLU A 596 39.87 -1.37 8.05
CA GLU A 596 40.52 -2.47 8.77
C GLU A 596 41.99 -2.14 9.05
N LEU A 597 42.33 -1.91 10.32
CA LEU A 597 43.66 -1.46 10.73
C LEU A 597 44.69 -2.60 10.81
N GLY A 598 44.21 -3.84 10.94
CA GLY A 598 45.03 -5.05 11.04
C GLY A 598 44.51 -6.04 12.07
N ASN A 599 44.90 -7.30 11.93
CA ASN A 599 44.53 -8.36 12.88
C ASN A 599 45.71 -9.33 13.15
N PRO A 600 46.43 -9.17 14.27
CA PRO A 600 46.34 -8.05 15.21
C PRO A 600 46.93 -6.75 14.66
N PHE A 601 46.42 -5.62 15.13
CA PHE A 601 47.21 -4.38 15.20
C PHE A 601 48.12 -4.51 16.42
N LYS A 602 49.44 -4.45 16.20
CA LYS A 602 50.42 -4.99 17.15
C LYS A 602 50.68 -4.09 18.34
N SER A 603 51.23 -4.67 19.39
CA SER A 603 51.96 -3.93 20.43
C SER A 603 53.02 -3.00 19.81
N GLU A 604 53.06 -1.74 20.25
CA GLU A 604 53.99 -0.68 19.79
C GLU A 604 53.91 -0.33 18.28
N GLN A 605 52.74 -0.50 17.65
CA GLN A 605 52.49 -0.09 16.25
C GLN A 605 51.88 1.33 16.15
N GLU A 606 52.23 2.05 15.07
CA GLU A 606 51.72 3.37 14.68
C GLU A 606 51.40 3.37 13.17
N GLU A 607 50.26 3.94 12.77
CA GLU A 607 49.75 3.95 11.38
C GLU A 607 49.13 5.31 11.02
N THR A 608 49.59 5.92 9.91
CA THR A 608 49.00 7.14 9.36
C THR A 608 48.13 6.86 8.12
N ILE A 609 46.86 7.24 8.20
CA ILE A 609 45.81 7.04 7.21
C ILE A 609 45.42 8.41 6.64
N ARG A 610 45.42 8.56 5.31
CA ARG A 610 45.02 9.78 4.61
C ARG A 610 43.72 9.53 3.86
N LEU A 611 42.61 9.99 4.42
CA LEU A 611 41.27 9.86 3.86
C LEU A 611 41.01 11.00 2.85
N ILE A 612 40.50 10.65 1.67
CA ILE A 612 40.21 11.60 0.59
C ILE A 612 38.70 11.86 0.54
N PHE A 613 38.30 13.13 0.62
CA PHE A 613 36.92 13.56 0.52
C PHE A 613 36.69 14.49 -0.68
N GLU A 614 35.51 14.39 -1.29
CA GLU A 614 35.03 15.35 -2.28
C GLU A 614 34.13 16.39 -1.60
N ALA A 615 34.44 17.67 -1.82
CA ALA A 615 33.82 18.79 -1.11
C ALA A 615 32.48 19.25 -1.73
N SER A 616 31.81 18.37 -2.49
CA SER A 616 30.63 18.72 -3.31
C SER A 616 29.37 19.11 -2.52
N GLY A 617 29.38 19.00 -1.18
CA GLY A 617 28.26 19.40 -0.32
C GLY A 617 28.44 20.77 0.38
N ILE A 618 29.50 21.53 0.05
CA ILE A 618 29.73 22.86 0.66
C ILE A 618 28.89 23.93 -0.06
N THR A 619 27.71 24.21 0.50
CA THR A 619 26.78 25.28 0.07
C THR A 619 27.10 26.62 0.74
N LEU A 620 26.61 27.75 0.21
CA LEU A 620 26.80 29.10 0.80
C LEU A 620 26.41 29.24 2.29
N ASN A 621 25.60 28.33 2.84
CA ASN A 621 25.19 28.33 4.25
C ASN A 621 26.11 27.53 5.19
N THR A 622 27.08 26.76 4.65
CA THR A 622 27.94 25.87 5.44
C THR A 622 29.01 26.68 6.15
N GLN A 623 28.88 26.89 7.47
CA GLN A 623 29.85 27.66 8.26
C GLN A 623 30.95 26.80 8.88
N GLU A 624 30.62 25.56 9.25
CA GLU A 624 31.50 24.61 9.93
C GLU A 624 31.16 23.17 9.50
N ILE A 625 32.17 22.29 9.47
CA ILE A 625 32.10 20.87 9.10
C ILE A 625 32.73 20.07 10.24
N GLU A 626 32.04 19.02 10.69
CA GLU A 626 32.42 18.14 11.81
C GLU A 626 32.42 16.68 11.31
N VAL A 627 33.54 15.96 11.46
CA VAL A 627 33.70 14.53 11.16
C VAL A 627 33.99 13.80 12.47
N GLU A 628 33.31 12.68 12.73
CA GLU A 628 33.46 11.91 13.97
C GLU A 628 34.14 10.57 13.68
N LEU A 629 35.18 10.23 14.45
CA LEU A 629 35.98 9.01 14.28
C LEU A 629 35.92 8.16 15.55
N GLN A 630 35.71 6.86 15.43
CA GLN A 630 35.68 5.91 16.56
C GLN A 630 36.49 4.65 16.27
N LEU A 631 37.33 4.24 17.21
CA LEU A 631 38.09 2.98 17.16
C LEU A 631 37.32 1.83 17.84
N SER A 632 37.57 0.61 17.40
CA SER A 632 37.01 -0.62 17.99
C SER A 632 37.96 -1.81 17.87
N THR A 633 37.85 -2.79 18.77
CA THR A 633 38.65 -4.03 18.78
C THR A 633 37.95 -5.12 19.61
N GLN A 634 38.33 -6.39 19.42
CA GLN A 634 37.93 -7.51 20.28
C GLN A 634 38.85 -7.71 21.52
N SER A 635 39.93 -6.94 21.65
CA SER A 635 40.75 -6.90 22.88
C SER A 635 40.06 -6.03 23.95
N GLU A 636 40.34 -6.27 25.23
CA GLU A 636 39.73 -5.56 26.36
C GLU A 636 40.25 -4.12 26.47
N GLN A 637 39.40 -3.14 26.13
CA GLN A 637 39.72 -1.71 26.18
C GLN A 637 38.46 -0.82 26.34
N ASP A 638 38.32 -0.17 27.50
CA ASP A 638 37.06 0.52 27.90
C ASP A 638 36.99 2.03 27.56
N ASP A 639 37.99 2.63 26.89
CA ASP A 639 38.11 4.09 26.70
C ASP A 639 38.03 4.58 25.24
N LEU A 640 37.49 3.74 24.35
CA LEU A 640 37.34 3.99 22.91
C LEU A 640 36.20 4.98 22.58
N ASN A 641 36.37 6.20 23.08
CA ASN A 641 35.47 7.34 22.88
C ASN A 641 35.64 7.92 21.46
N PRO A 642 34.56 8.47 20.85
CA PRO A 642 34.67 9.18 19.57
C PRO A 642 35.55 10.44 19.65
N VAL A 643 36.22 10.76 18.54
CA VAL A 643 37.10 11.94 18.38
C VAL A 643 36.58 12.79 17.21
N PRO A 644 36.13 14.04 17.45
CA PRO A 644 35.66 14.93 16.40
C PRO A 644 36.79 15.77 15.76
N ALA A 645 36.75 15.92 14.44
CA ALA A 645 37.61 16.81 13.65
C ALA A 645 36.79 17.92 12.99
N VAL A 646 37.22 19.19 13.10
CA VAL A 646 36.39 20.37 12.84
C VAL A 646 37.06 21.42 11.92
N LEU A 647 36.31 21.91 10.91
CA LEU A 647 36.78 22.83 9.86
C LEU A 647 35.75 23.94 9.54
N GLN A 648 36.18 25.22 9.47
CA GLN A 648 35.32 26.39 9.17
C GLN A 648 35.49 26.94 7.74
N ILE A 649 34.49 27.62 7.17
CA ILE A 649 34.42 27.98 5.72
C ILE A 649 34.24 29.50 5.45
N GLN A 650 34.74 30.02 4.31
CA GLN A 650 34.57 31.42 3.82
C GLN A 650 34.42 31.50 2.28
N TYR A 651 33.71 32.51 1.71
CA TYR A 651 33.21 32.56 0.31
C TYR A 651 33.53 33.86 -0.51
N SER A 652 33.28 33.87 -1.84
CA SER A 652 33.43 35.04 -2.77
C SER A 652 32.56 34.93 -4.07
N VAL A 653 32.22 36.04 -4.77
CA VAL A 653 31.16 36.10 -5.84
C VAL A 653 31.46 37.11 -7.02
N GLN A 654 30.84 36.97 -8.21
CA GLN A 654 31.04 37.80 -9.44
C GLN A 654 29.72 38.05 -10.27
N ALA A 655 29.60 39.14 -11.07
CA ALA A 655 28.35 39.52 -11.80
C ALA A 655 28.52 40.25 -13.18
N SER A 656 27.42 40.44 -13.95
CA SER A 656 27.38 40.92 -15.36
C SER A 656 26.03 41.55 -15.83
N PHE A 657 26.00 42.26 -16.98
CA PHE A 657 24.87 43.04 -17.52
C PHE A 657 24.82 43.10 -19.08
N SER A 658 23.64 43.15 -19.70
CA SER A 658 23.42 43.37 -21.16
C SER A 658 22.03 43.93 -21.51
N VAL A 659 21.76 44.24 -22.79
CA VAL A 659 20.50 44.85 -23.29
C VAL A 659 20.07 44.15 -24.58
N ASP A 660 18.77 43.92 -24.76
CA ASP A 660 18.22 43.23 -25.93
C ASP A 660 17.57 44.17 -26.96
N ASN A 661 17.69 43.80 -28.23
CA ASN A 661 17.08 44.40 -29.42
C ASN A 661 16.94 45.95 -29.47
N GLY A 662 18.03 46.68 -29.21
CA GLY A 662 18.06 48.15 -29.01
C GLY A 662 17.73 49.06 -30.21
N ARG A 663 16.91 48.63 -31.18
CA ARG A 663 16.36 49.48 -32.26
C ARG A 663 14.93 49.08 -32.60
N GLN A 664 13.97 49.93 -32.23
CA GLN A 664 12.56 49.81 -32.59
C GLN A 664 12.19 50.82 -33.68
N LEU A 665 11.22 50.48 -34.53
CA LEU A 665 10.73 51.32 -35.64
C LEU A 665 9.19 51.27 -35.70
N THR A 666 8.55 52.42 -35.44
CA THR A 666 7.09 52.56 -35.40
C THR A 666 6.58 53.52 -36.46
N TYR A 667 5.39 53.23 -37.00
CA TYR A 667 4.70 54.06 -37.99
C TYR A 667 3.30 54.42 -37.51
N PHE A 668 2.95 55.70 -37.51
CA PHE A 668 1.63 56.16 -37.08
C PHE A 668 0.59 56.04 -38.20
N SER A 669 -0.53 55.36 -37.92
CA SER A 669 -1.66 55.15 -38.83
C SER A 669 -3.02 55.60 -38.26
N GLY A 670 -3.01 56.23 -37.08
CA GLY A 670 -4.22 56.62 -36.34
C GLY A 670 -4.84 57.95 -36.80
N SER A 671 -5.93 58.33 -36.13
CA SER A 671 -6.49 59.68 -36.21
C SER A 671 -5.81 60.57 -35.18
N VAL A 672 -5.48 61.82 -35.54
CA VAL A 672 -4.91 62.78 -34.58
C VAL A 672 -6.00 63.23 -33.61
N MET A 673 -5.87 62.85 -32.34
CA MET A 673 -6.80 63.19 -31.26
C MET A 673 -6.13 64.12 -30.23
N GLY A 674 -6.96 64.89 -29.51
CA GLY A 674 -6.51 65.71 -28.38
C GLY A 674 -6.43 64.88 -27.10
N GLU A 675 -5.52 65.26 -26.21
CA GLU A 675 -5.26 64.60 -24.91
C GLU A 675 -6.55 64.28 -24.12
N SER A 676 -7.45 65.26 -23.97
CA SER A 676 -8.72 65.11 -23.26
C SER A 676 -9.79 64.24 -23.97
N ALA A 677 -9.50 63.76 -25.18
CA ALA A 677 -10.32 62.80 -25.91
C ALA A 677 -9.76 61.37 -25.87
N MET A 678 -8.48 61.19 -25.51
CA MET A 678 -7.84 59.88 -25.37
C MET A 678 -8.42 59.13 -24.16
N LYS A 679 -8.66 57.82 -24.32
CA LYS A 679 -9.19 56.93 -23.27
C LYS A 679 -8.51 55.56 -23.24
N LYS A 680 -7.88 55.15 -24.34
CA LYS A 680 -7.08 53.94 -24.49
C LYS A 680 -5.62 54.27 -24.72
N ALA A 681 -4.71 53.36 -24.38
CA ALA A 681 -3.30 53.47 -24.80
C ALA A 681 -3.15 53.47 -26.35
N GLU A 682 -4.03 52.74 -27.04
CA GLU A 682 -4.15 52.72 -28.52
C GLU A 682 -4.40 54.10 -29.14
N ASP A 683 -5.00 55.05 -28.39
CA ASP A 683 -5.30 56.41 -28.88
C ASP A 683 -4.04 57.28 -28.96
N VAL A 684 -2.94 56.88 -28.29
CA VAL A 684 -1.66 57.61 -28.24
C VAL A 684 -0.77 57.21 -29.42
N GLY A 685 -0.68 55.91 -29.72
CA GLY A 685 0.17 55.38 -30.79
C GLY A 685 0.50 53.90 -30.67
N SER A 686 1.42 53.42 -31.50
CA SER A 686 1.91 52.04 -31.45
C SER A 686 2.82 51.79 -30.24
N PRO A 687 2.71 50.65 -29.54
CA PRO A 687 3.56 50.34 -28.39
C PRO A 687 5.03 50.09 -28.78
N VAL A 688 5.94 50.33 -27.83
CA VAL A 688 7.40 50.14 -27.98
C VAL A 688 7.94 49.47 -26.72
N GLU A 689 8.66 48.36 -26.87
CA GLU A 689 9.24 47.58 -25.77
C GLU A 689 10.78 47.63 -25.79
N TYR A 690 11.39 47.73 -24.61
CA TYR A 690 12.84 47.68 -24.37
C TYR A 690 13.15 46.68 -23.26
N THR A 691 14.16 45.82 -23.45
CA THR A 691 14.48 44.73 -22.50
C THR A 691 15.93 44.81 -22.03
N PHE A 692 16.14 44.70 -20.72
CA PHE A 692 17.46 44.73 -20.06
C PHE A 692 17.70 43.41 -19.31
N ASN A 693 18.93 42.89 -19.37
CA ASN A 693 19.30 41.58 -18.82
C ASN A 693 20.46 41.71 -17.82
N VAL A 694 20.38 41.00 -16.69
CA VAL A 694 21.39 41.05 -15.61
C VAL A 694 21.63 39.63 -15.09
N ALA A 695 22.89 39.25 -14.84
CA ALA A 695 23.24 37.89 -14.40
C ALA A 695 24.44 37.86 -13.43
N VAL A 696 24.29 37.09 -12.35
CA VAL A 696 25.36 36.73 -11.40
C VAL A 696 25.95 35.38 -11.84
N LYS A 697 27.26 35.14 -11.60
CA LYS A 697 27.89 33.83 -11.84
C LYS A 697 27.86 32.99 -10.55
N GLY A 698 27.32 31.78 -10.65
CA GLY A 698 27.11 30.87 -9.53
C GLY A 698 25.71 31.01 -8.92
N GLU A 699 25.51 30.50 -7.71
CA GLU A 699 24.22 30.58 -7.02
C GLU A 699 23.77 32.05 -6.81
N PRO A 700 22.47 32.35 -6.94
CA PRO A 700 21.94 33.69 -6.69
C PRO A 700 22.07 34.07 -5.21
N LEU A 701 22.54 35.30 -4.96
CA LEU A 701 22.84 35.86 -3.62
C LEU A 701 21.66 35.92 -2.63
N GLY A 702 20.43 35.63 -3.08
CA GLY A 702 19.22 35.71 -2.28
C GLY A 702 19.05 37.09 -1.64
N SER A 703 18.69 37.11 -0.35
CA SER A 703 18.56 38.34 0.45
C SER A 703 19.88 38.84 1.07
N MET A 704 21.02 38.19 0.81
CA MET A 704 22.29 38.53 1.47
C MET A 704 23.03 39.72 0.83
N ALA A 705 22.64 40.14 -0.37
CA ALA A 705 23.13 41.37 -1.02
C ALA A 705 22.12 41.89 -2.05
N THR A 706 22.12 43.21 -2.29
CA THR A 706 21.24 43.87 -3.27
C THR A 706 22.02 44.40 -4.47
N LEU A 707 21.54 44.10 -5.69
CA LEU A 707 22.01 44.72 -6.94
C LEU A 707 20.97 45.73 -7.44
N ALA A 708 21.42 46.79 -8.10
CA ALA A 708 20.56 47.87 -8.60
C ALA A 708 20.90 48.22 -10.07
N VAL A 709 19.88 48.61 -10.83
CA VAL A 709 19.96 49.02 -12.24
C VAL A 709 19.38 50.42 -12.37
N VAL A 710 19.99 51.28 -13.19
CA VAL A 710 19.59 52.68 -13.40
C VAL A 710 19.65 53.01 -14.89
N PHE A 711 18.61 53.68 -15.40
CA PHE A 711 18.53 54.17 -16.78
C PHE A 711 17.67 55.43 -16.85
N ASP A 712 17.87 56.26 -17.88
CA ASP A 712 17.11 57.48 -18.13
C ASP A 712 15.99 57.25 -19.16
N TRP A 713 14.81 57.87 -18.97
CA TRP A 713 13.65 57.73 -19.89
C TRP A 713 13.33 59.04 -20.65
N PRO A 714 13.19 59.02 -21.99
CA PRO A 714 12.93 60.21 -22.79
C PRO A 714 11.43 60.58 -22.82
N TYR A 715 10.94 61.14 -21.71
CA TYR A 715 9.53 61.46 -21.49
C TYR A 715 8.96 62.54 -22.44
N GLU A 716 9.66 63.67 -22.59
CA GLU A 716 9.13 64.90 -23.22
C GLU A 716 10.16 65.58 -24.13
N VAL A 717 9.69 66.21 -25.22
CA VAL A 717 10.49 67.11 -26.07
C VAL A 717 10.31 68.58 -25.67
N SER A 718 11.34 69.39 -25.92
CA SER A 718 11.51 70.78 -25.45
C SER A 718 10.45 71.81 -25.89
N ASN A 719 9.40 71.40 -26.61
CA ASN A 719 8.25 72.24 -26.98
C ASN A 719 6.98 71.95 -26.16
N GLY A 720 7.08 71.19 -25.07
CA GLY A 720 5.95 70.89 -24.17
C GLY A 720 5.07 69.73 -24.66
N LYS A 721 5.67 68.69 -25.27
CA LYS A 721 4.96 67.54 -25.83
C LYS A 721 5.65 66.23 -25.50
N TRP A 722 4.85 65.22 -25.17
CA TRP A 722 5.34 63.89 -24.84
C TRP A 722 5.96 63.19 -26.05
N LEU A 723 7.01 62.40 -25.80
CA LEU A 723 7.75 61.67 -26.83
C LEU A 723 7.49 60.17 -26.75
N LEU A 724 7.78 59.54 -25.61
CA LEU A 724 7.42 58.16 -25.31
C LEU A 724 6.61 58.10 -24.02
N TYR A 725 5.30 57.84 -24.17
CA TYR A 725 4.39 57.62 -23.05
C TYR A 725 4.73 56.29 -22.37
N LEU A 726 5.09 56.34 -21.10
CA LEU A 726 5.46 55.16 -20.32
C LEU A 726 4.20 54.47 -19.77
N THR A 727 3.78 53.38 -20.41
CA THR A 727 2.59 52.62 -20.00
C THR A 727 2.83 51.78 -18.75
N GLU A 728 3.95 51.06 -18.69
CA GLU A 728 4.38 50.25 -17.54
C GLU A 728 5.88 49.96 -17.58
N ILE A 729 6.45 49.54 -16.46
CA ILE A 729 7.78 48.90 -16.39
C ILE A 729 7.57 47.53 -15.77
N VAL A 730 7.79 46.47 -16.56
CA VAL A 730 7.65 45.07 -16.10
C VAL A 730 9.01 44.49 -15.74
N THR A 731 9.15 43.97 -14.52
CA THR A 731 10.37 43.35 -14.01
C THR A 731 10.17 41.85 -13.82
N LYS A 732 10.98 41.05 -14.54
CA LYS A 732 10.89 39.57 -14.57
C LYS A 732 12.08 39.00 -13.78
N GLY A 733 11.81 38.10 -12.83
CA GLY A 733 12.82 37.52 -11.94
C GLY A 733 13.04 38.25 -10.60
N THR A 734 12.27 39.30 -10.33
CA THR A 734 12.21 40.01 -9.04
C THR A 734 10.91 39.72 -8.30
N ALA A 735 10.87 39.98 -6.98
CA ALA A 735 9.66 39.78 -6.16
C ALA A 735 8.53 40.77 -6.52
N GLU A 736 8.88 41.96 -7.00
CA GLU A 736 7.95 42.92 -7.60
C GLU A 736 7.92 42.71 -9.12
N SER A 737 6.72 42.56 -9.69
CA SER A 737 6.52 42.32 -11.13
C SER A 737 6.43 43.62 -11.95
N HIS A 738 6.13 44.75 -11.29
CA HIS A 738 6.13 46.07 -11.91
C HIS A 738 6.94 47.04 -11.04
N CYS A 739 7.72 47.91 -11.68
CA CYS A 739 8.50 48.95 -10.99
C CYS A 739 7.81 50.31 -11.13
N VAL A 740 7.47 50.95 -10.01
CA VAL A 740 6.88 52.30 -9.97
C VAL A 740 7.93 53.30 -9.47
N PRO A 741 8.65 54.01 -10.37
CA PRO A 741 9.56 55.08 -9.97
C PRO A 741 8.78 56.25 -9.35
N LYS A 742 9.39 56.89 -8.34
CA LYS A 742 8.76 58.01 -7.59
C LYS A 742 8.49 59.20 -8.51
N GLY A 743 7.23 59.62 -8.61
CA GLY A 743 6.81 60.80 -9.38
C GLY A 743 5.63 60.57 -10.34
N ASP A 744 4.93 59.44 -10.23
CA ASP A 744 3.70 59.10 -10.98
C ASP A 744 3.84 59.21 -12.51
N ILE A 745 5.04 58.95 -13.03
CA ILE A 745 5.38 59.03 -14.47
C ILE A 745 4.92 57.80 -15.28
N VAL A 746 4.29 56.81 -14.65
CA VAL A 746 3.77 55.59 -15.28
C VAL A 746 2.25 55.72 -15.47
N ASN A 747 1.79 55.65 -16.72
CA ASN A 747 0.40 55.87 -17.15
C ASN A 747 -0.32 57.08 -16.50
N PRO A 748 0.25 58.31 -16.46
CA PRO A 748 -0.33 59.45 -15.74
C PRO A 748 -1.71 59.94 -16.23
N LEU A 749 -2.13 59.62 -17.46
CA LEU A 749 -3.51 59.88 -17.94
C LEU A 749 -4.50 58.76 -17.56
N ASN A 750 -4.04 57.71 -16.88
CA ASN A 750 -4.81 56.53 -16.48
C ASN A 750 -5.60 55.91 -17.66
N LEU A 751 -4.94 55.78 -18.81
CA LEU A 751 -5.54 55.26 -20.03
C LEU A 751 -5.80 53.75 -19.91
N THR A 752 -6.92 53.30 -20.46
CA THR A 752 -7.25 51.87 -20.51
C THR A 752 -6.33 51.13 -21.48
N VAL A 753 -5.51 50.24 -20.95
CA VAL A 753 -4.80 49.22 -21.73
C VAL A 753 -5.79 48.07 -21.95
N TRP A 754 -5.95 47.61 -23.19
CA TRP A 754 -7.08 46.75 -23.54
C TRP A 754 -6.85 45.29 -23.13
N GLN A 755 -7.81 44.72 -22.39
CA GLN A 755 -7.97 43.28 -22.21
C GLN A 755 -9.26 42.83 -22.92
N PRO A 756 -9.29 41.68 -23.62
CA PRO A 756 -10.51 41.18 -24.25
C PRO A 756 -11.56 40.77 -23.22
N SER A 757 -12.85 40.92 -23.54
CA SER A 757 -13.93 40.32 -22.73
C SER A 757 -15.24 40.12 -23.49
N CYS A 758 -15.70 38.87 -23.51
CA CYS A 758 -17.04 38.30 -23.76
C CYS A 758 -18.14 39.14 -24.47
N LEU A 759 -18.71 38.55 -25.55
CA LEU A 759 -20.05 38.88 -26.05
C LEU A 759 -20.74 37.64 -26.65
N THR A 760 -21.77 37.12 -25.99
CA THR A 760 -22.46 35.89 -26.43
C THR A 760 -23.54 36.13 -27.49
N LYS A 761 -23.38 35.54 -28.68
CA LYS A 761 -24.50 35.28 -29.62
C LYS A 761 -24.21 34.11 -30.55
N GLN A 762 -25.11 33.14 -30.59
CA GLN A 762 -25.00 31.96 -31.47
C GLN A 762 -25.23 32.33 -32.95
N ARG A 763 -24.22 32.08 -33.81
CA ARG A 763 -24.36 31.31 -35.06
C ARG A 763 -23.03 31.16 -35.82
N HIS A 764 -22.85 29.96 -36.39
CA HIS A 764 -21.77 29.52 -37.28
C HIS A 764 -21.24 30.58 -38.27
N PHE A 765 -19.92 30.59 -38.46
CA PHE A 765 -19.29 30.45 -39.79
C PHE A 765 -17.90 29.81 -39.65
N ALA A 766 -17.48 29.04 -40.66
CA ALA A 766 -16.25 28.24 -40.60
C ALA A 766 -15.11 28.86 -41.41
N ILE A 767 -13.88 28.73 -40.92
CA ILE A 767 -12.63 28.79 -41.69
C ILE A 767 -11.79 27.59 -41.26
N PHE A 768 -11.31 26.79 -42.21
CA PHE A 768 -10.46 25.63 -41.95
C PHE A 768 -9.01 26.04 -41.70
N GLU A 769 -8.42 25.55 -40.61
CA GLU A 769 -7.10 24.91 -40.70
C GLU A 769 -7.00 23.75 -39.68
N PHE A 770 -6.49 22.59 -40.10
CA PHE A 770 -6.66 21.32 -39.38
C PHE A 770 -5.78 21.22 -38.11
N HIS A 771 -6.34 21.49 -36.93
CA HIS A 771 -5.90 20.94 -35.64
C HIS A 771 -7.13 20.72 -34.74
N CYS A 772 -7.21 19.57 -34.06
CA CYS A 772 -8.40 19.11 -33.32
C CYS A 772 -9.01 20.19 -32.40
N HIS A 773 -10.17 20.73 -32.79
CA HIS A 773 -11.00 21.61 -31.96
C HIS A 773 -12.15 20.81 -31.34
N TRP A 774 -12.66 21.28 -30.20
CA TRP A 774 -13.73 20.59 -29.45
C TRP A 774 -15.05 20.46 -30.23
N ASP A 775 -15.29 21.29 -31.25
CA ASP A 775 -16.51 21.25 -32.07
C ASP A 775 -16.69 19.91 -32.82
N ASP A 776 -15.61 19.19 -33.16
CA ASP A 776 -15.70 17.86 -33.77
C ASP A 776 -16.28 16.82 -32.80
N ALA A 777 -15.99 16.94 -31.49
CA ALA A 777 -16.65 16.15 -30.45
C ALA A 777 -18.10 16.62 -30.22
N TYR A 778 -18.37 17.93 -30.39
CA TYR A 778 -19.72 18.50 -30.24
C TYR A 778 -20.68 18.09 -31.37
N GLN A 779 -20.19 17.85 -32.60
CA GLN A 779 -21.01 17.26 -33.67
C GLN A 779 -21.46 15.82 -33.36
N ILE A 780 -20.68 15.06 -32.58
CA ILE A 780 -21.11 13.75 -32.04
C ILE A 780 -22.07 13.94 -30.85
N GLY A 781 -22.10 15.12 -30.23
CA GLY A 781 -22.85 15.39 -29.01
C GLY A 781 -24.31 15.86 -29.18
N SER A 782 -24.70 16.39 -30.33
CA SER A 782 -26.13 16.70 -30.56
C SER A 782 -26.96 15.41 -30.62
N SER A 783 -27.91 15.24 -29.70
CA SER A 783 -28.72 14.02 -29.54
C SER A 783 -29.63 13.66 -30.73
N THR A 784 -29.59 14.47 -31.79
CA THR A 784 -30.27 14.22 -33.07
C THR A 784 -29.35 13.73 -34.19
N ASN A 785 -28.02 13.81 -34.04
CA ASN A 785 -27.05 13.62 -35.14
C ASN A 785 -25.78 12.80 -34.79
N ALA A 786 -25.69 12.22 -33.59
CA ALA A 786 -24.55 11.37 -33.18
C ALA A 786 -24.36 10.17 -34.14
N CYS A 787 -23.29 10.18 -34.94
CA CYS A 787 -23.08 9.21 -36.02
C CYS A 787 -21.92 8.24 -35.71
N GLU A 788 -22.28 6.98 -35.47
CA GLU A 788 -21.34 5.86 -35.25
C GLU A 788 -20.30 5.77 -36.38
N LYS A 789 -20.74 5.96 -37.63
CA LYS A 789 -19.90 5.87 -38.84
C LYS A 789 -18.81 6.94 -38.90
N THR A 790 -19.12 8.19 -38.54
CA THR A 790 -18.10 9.27 -38.56
C THR A 790 -17.10 9.08 -37.42
N SER A 791 -17.58 8.67 -36.24
CA SER A 791 -16.73 8.32 -35.10
C SER A 791 -15.79 7.15 -35.41
N PHE A 792 -16.28 6.09 -36.07
CA PHE A 792 -15.47 4.99 -36.59
C PHE A 792 -14.39 5.46 -37.58
N VAL A 793 -14.76 6.27 -38.58
CA VAL A 793 -13.83 6.77 -39.61
C VAL A 793 -12.71 7.63 -39.00
N PHE A 794 -13.02 8.45 -37.99
CA PHE A 794 -12.05 9.25 -37.26
C PHE A 794 -11.14 8.37 -36.39
N LEU A 795 -11.70 7.54 -35.51
CA LEU A 795 -10.92 6.80 -34.52
C LEU A 795 -10.02 5.73 -35.13
N ARG A 796 -10.42 5.07 -36.22
CA ARG A 796 -9.54 4.12 -36.93
C ARG A 796 -8.31 4.79 -37.55
N GLN A 797 -8.32 6.10 -37.78
CA GLN A 797 -7.19 6.87 -38.30
C GLN A 797 -6.35 7.47 -37.16
N GLU A 798 -7.00 8.08 -36.16
CA GLU A 798 -6.32 8.74 -35.04
C GLU A 798 -5.71 7.77 -34.03
N LEU A 799 -6.40 6.69 -33.64
CA LEU A 799 -5.90 5.78 -32.60
C LEU A 799 -4.60 5.08 -33.00
N PRO A 800 -4.39 4.58 -34.24
CA PRO A 800 -3.10 4.04 -34.65
C PRO A 800 -1.96 5.06 -34.59
N VAL A 801 -2.22 6.34 -34.91
CA VAL A 801 -1.21 7.41 -34.81
C VAL A 801 -0.85 7.70 -33.36
N ARG A 802 -1.85 7.86 -32.48
CA ARG A 802 -1.65 8.13 -31.05
C ARG A 802 -0.95 6.95 -30.35
N LEU A 803 -1.32 5.71 -30.66
CA LEU A 803 -0.65 4.48 -30.18
C LEU A 803 0.79 4.35 -30.71
N SER A 804 1.01 4.59 -32.01
CA SER A 804 2.33 4.53 -32.63
C SER A 804 3.29 5.59 -32.08
N ASN A 805 2.78 6.77 -31.68
CA ASN A 805 3.58 7.79 -31.01
C ASN A 805 3.99 7.33 -29.60
N ILE A 806 3.08 6.76 -28.80
CA ILE A 806 3.45 6.16 -27.50
C ILE A 806 4.54 5.10 -27.65
N MET A 807 4.41 4.19 -28.63
CA MET A 807 5.42 3.16 -28.89
C MET A 807 6.78 3.75 -29.29
N LYS A 808 6.81 4.87 -30.03
CA LYS A 808 8.05 5.58 -30.35
C LYS A 808 8.68 6.25 -29.14
N GLU A 809 7.90 6.85 -28.25
CA GLU A 809 8.40 7.45 -27.01
C GLU A 809 8.98 6.38 -26.07
N ILE A 810 8.31 5.22 -25.91
CA ILE A 810 8.83 4.08 -25.11
C ILE A 810 10.17 3.60 -25.66
N ASN A 811 10.32 3.50 -26.98
CA ASN A 811 11.56 3.07 -27.65
C ASN A 811 12.69 4.12 -27.60
N LEU A 812 12.52 5.24 -26.88
CA LEU A 812 13.54 6.27 -26.65
C LEU A 812 13.91 6.43 -25.17
N LEU A 813 13.33 5.61 -24.29
CA LEU A 813 13.80 5.45 -22.92
C LEU A 813 15.22 4.84 -22.89
N PRO A 814 15.99 5.03 -21.81
CA PRO A 814 17.27 4.35 -21.64
C PRO A 814 17.10 2.82 -21.66
N ASP A 815 18.03 2.09 -22.28
CA ASP A 815 17.98 0.63 -22.42
C ASP A 815 17.74 -0.08 -21.08
N ARG A 816 18.31 0.45 -19.99
CA ARG A 816 18.11 -0.03 -18.61
C ARG A 816 16.65 0.04 -18.16
N LEU A 817 15.92 1.12 -18.45
CA LEU A 817 14.50 1.25 -18.12
C LEU A 817 13.64 0.39 -19.05
N ILE A 818 13.98 0.30 -20.34
CA ILE A 818 13.31 -0.63 -21.28
C ILE A 818 13.52 -2.09 -20.87
N SER A 819 14.64 -2.43 -20.24
CA SER A 819 14.93 -3.78 -19.75
C SER A 819 14.12 -4.21 -18.52
N THR A 820 13.39 -3.29 -17.87
CA THR A 820 12.55 -3.62 -16.70
C THR A 820 11.33 -4.47 -17.09
N PRO A 821 11.00 -5.55 -16.36
CA PRO A 821 9.85 -6.40 -16.67
C PRO A 821 8.54 -5.64 -16.84
N SER A 822 8.29 -4.64 -15.99
CA SER A 822 7.07 -3.83 -16.06
C SER A 822 6.97 -3.00 -17.34
N VAL A 823 8.08 -2.41 -17.84
CA VAL A 823 8.07 -1.65 -19.11
C VAL A 823 7.94 -2.56 -20.32
N GLN A 824 8.51 -3.77 -20.29
CA GLN A 824 8.31 -4.77 -21.35
C GLN A 824 6.85 -5.22 -21.43
N MET A 825 6.20 -5.44 -20.29
CA MET A 825 4.77 -5.78 -20.24
C MET A 825 3.90 -4.68 -20.86
N LEU A 826 4.17 -3.42 -20.53
CA LEU A 826 3.50 -2.26 -21.12
C LEU A 826 3.69 -2.18 -22.64
N GLN A 827 4.92 -2.39 -23.12
CA GLN A 827 5.23 -2.39 -24.55
C GLN A 827 4.40 -3.46 -25.28
N SER A 828 4.23 -4.65 -24.69
CA SER A 828 3.39 -5.72 -25.25
C SER A 828 1.91 -5.32 -25.36
N TRP A 829 1.36 -4.62 -24.35
CA TRP A 829 -0.03 -4.16 -24.37
C TRP A 829 -0.27 -3.10 -25.44
N TYR A 830 0.63 -2.14 -25.59
CA TYR A 830 0.52 -1.11 -26.63
C TYR A 830 0.70 -1.68 -28.05
N ILE A 831 1.59 -2.67 -28.23
CA ILE A 831 1.70 -3.43 -29.50
C ILE A 831 0.39 -4.14 -29.82
N GLN A 832 -0.19 -4.89 -28.88
CA GLN A 832 -1.45 -5.60 -29.12
C GLN A 832 -2.60 -4.63 -29.41
N SER A 833 -2.71 -3.53 -28.66
CA SER A 833 -3.73 -2.51 -28.90
C SER A 833 -3.57 -1.80 -30.25
N LEU A 834 -2.36 -1.65 -30.77
CA LEU A 834 -2.14 -1.16 -32.14
C LEU A 834 -2.60 -2.20 -33.16
N LEU A 835 -2.16 -3.46 -33.03
CA LEU A 835 -2.55 -4.56 -33.92
C LEU A 835 -4.07 -4.73 -33.97
N ASP A 836 -4.75 -4.66 -32.83
CA ASP A 836 -6.21 -4.75 -32.72
C ASP A 836 -6.91 -3.71 -33.60
N ILE A 837 -6.50 -2.42 -33.56
CA ILE A 837 -7.09 -1.35 -34.37
C ILE A 837 -6.70 -1.44 -35.85
N LEU A 838 -5.48 -1.89 -36.18
CA LEU A 838 -5.03 -1.99 -37.58
C LEU A 838 -5.96 -2.89 -38.43
N ASN A 839 -6.63 -3.89 -37.82
CA ASN A 839 -7.65 -4.73 -38.46
C ASN A 839 -8.89 -3.98 -38.98
N PHE A 840 -9.04 -2.68 -38.66
CA PHE A 840 -10.19 -1.85 -39.01
C PHE A 840 -9.88 -0.72 -39.99
N LEU A 841 -8.61 -0.53 -40.37
CA LEU A 841 -8.19 0.52 -41.33
C LEU A 841 -8.96 0.41 -42.65
N ASP A 842 -9.01 -0.79 -43.24
CA ASP A 842 -9.59 -1.05 -44.55
C ASP A 842 -11.06 -1.49 -44.52
N LYS A 843 -11.65 -1.71 -43.33
CA LYS A 843 -13.07 -2.09 -43.20
C LYS A 843 -13.98 -0.92 -43.63
N SER A 844 -15.16 -1.22 -44.18
CA SER A 844 -16.10 -0.17 -44.63
C SER A 844 -16.87 0.43 -43.44
N PRO A 845 -17.07 1.77 -43.36
CA PRO A 845 -17.98 2.38 -42.40
C PRO A 845 -19.46 2.03 -42.64
N ASP A 846 -19.80 1.44 -43.80
CA ASP A 846 -21.16 0.97 -44.08
C ASP A 846 -21.46 -0.45 -43.60
N ASP A 847 -20.46 -1.16 -43.07
CA ASP A 847 -20.61 -2.50 -42.52
C ASP A 847 -20.95 -2.45 -41.01
N HIS A 848 -22.22 -2.69 -40.68
CA HIS A 848 -22.70 -2.72 -39.29
C HIS A 848 -22.08 -3.83 -38.42
N SER A 849 -21.46 -4.86 -39.01
CA SER A 849 -20.66 -5.83 -38.24
C SER A 849 -19.29 -5.26 -37.88
N ALA A 850 -18.63 -4.59 -38.84
CA ALA A 850 -17.37 -3.89 -38.61
C ALA A 850 -17.46 -2.79 -37.54
N LEU A 851 -18.57 -2.06 -37.48
CA LEU A 851 -18.82 -1.04 -36.45
C LEU A 851 -18.91 -1.67 -35.05
N ARG A 852 -19.71 -2.74 -34.89
CA ARG A 852 -19.85 -3.46 -33.62
C ARG A 852 -18.56 -4.11 -33.15
N ASP A 853 -17.87 -4.81 -34.06
CA ASP A 853 -16.53 -5.39 -33.83
C ASP A 853 -15.55 -4.33 -33.31
N PHE A 854 -15.63 -3.09 -33.85
CA PHE A 854 -14.76 -1.98 -33.48
C PHE A 854 -15.07 -1.49 -32.06
N THR A 855 -16.34 -1.26 -31.73
CA THR A 855 -16.75 -0.87 -30.37
C THR A 855 -16.29 -1.90 -29.34
N GLU A 856 -16.45 -3.21 -29.62
CA GLU A 856 -15.97 -4.27 -28.75
C GLU A 856 -14.42 -4.30 -28.64
N ALA A 857 -13.70 -4.04 -29.73
CA ALA A 857 -12.24 -3.89 -29.72
C ALA A 857 -11.78 -2.68 -28.89
N LEU A 858 -12.47 -1.54 -28.99
CA LEU A 858 -12.22 -0.36 -28.17
C LEU A 858 -12.45 -0.64 -26.68
N VAL A 859 -13.50 -1.38 -26.32
CA VAL A 859 -13.75 -1.85 -24.95
C VAL A 859 -12.63 -2.78 -24.45
N LYS A 860 -12.15 -3.72 -25.28
CA LYS A 860 -11.00 -4.59 -24.95
C LYS A 860 -9.73 -3.78 -24.70
N ILE A 861 -9.44 -2.79 -25.54
CA ILE A 861 -8.28 -1.89 -25.39
C ILE A 861 -8.41 -1.01 -24.15
N ARG A 862 -9.60 -0.44 -23.88
CA ARG A 862 -9.90 0.34 -22.67
C ARG A 862 -9.55 -0.44 -21.40
N ASN A 863 -10.00 -1.69 -21.35
CA ASN A 863 -9.84 -2.56 -20.20
C ASN A 863 -8.37 -3.00 -20.05
N ARG A 864 -7.69 -3.38 -21.15
CA ARG A 864 -6.25 -3.68 -21.17
C ARG A 864 -5.38 -2.51 -20.67
N HIS A 865 -5.78 -1.27 -20.97
CA HIS A 865 -5.03 -0.07 -20.58
C HIS A 865 -5.35 0.47 -19.17
N ASN A 866 -6.16 -0.21 -18.36
CA ASN A 866 -6.51 0.26 -17.02
C ASN A 866 -5.27 0.41 -16.12
N ASP A 867 -4.46 -0.64 -15.97
CA ASP A 867 -3.37 -0.70 -15.00
C ASP A 867 -2.02 -0.16 -15.52
N VAL A 868 -2.04 0.49 -16.69
CA VAL A 868 -0.86 1.13 -17.29
C VAL A 868 -0.18 2.15 -16.37
N VAL A 869 -0.93 2.87 -15.52
CA VAL A 869 -0.35 3.84 -14.56
C VAL A 869 0.43 3.13 -13.44
N PRO A 870 -0.17 2.20 -12.65
CA PRO A 870 0.59 1.47 -11.65
C PRO A 870 1.75 0.65 -12.24
N THR A 871 1.58 -0.02 -13.38
CA THR A 871 2.70 -0.78 -14.01
C THR A 871 3.83 0.14 -14.50
N MET A 872 3.54 1.35 -15.00
CA MET A 872 4.60 2.30 -15.37
C MET A 872 5.31 2.88 -14.15
N ALA A 873 4.57 3.19 -13.07
CA ALA A 873 5.17 3.58 -11.79
C ALA A 873 6.07 2.46 -11.22
N GLN A 874 5.63 1.21 -11.33
CA GLN A 874 6.40 0.04 -10.94
C GLN A 874 7.70 -0.10 -11.75
N GLY A 875 7.67 0.06 -13.08
CA GLY A 875 8.90 0.05 -13.90
C GLY A 875 9.90 1.15 -13.54
N VAL A 876 9.41 2.32 -13.11
CA VAL A 876 10.25 3.42 -12.60
C VAL A 876 10.84 3.09 -11.22
N ILE A 877 10.12 2.34 -10.38
CA ILE A 877 10.63 1.83 -9.09
C ILE A 877 11.68 0.74 -9.34
N GLU A 878 11.40 -0.26 -10.19
CA GLU A 878 12.34 -1.31 -10.61
C GLU A 878 13.66 -0.72 -11.11
N TYR A 879 13.59 0.34 -11.94
CA TYR A 879 14.76 1.07 -12.41
C TYR A 879 15.50 1.81 -11.28
N LYS A 880 14.78 2.50 -10.38
CA LYS A 880 15.36 3.26 -9.27
C LYS A 880 16.06 2.36 -8.25
N GLU A 881 15.51 1.18 -7.98
CA GLU A 881 16.09 0.17 -7.08
C GLU A 881 17.30 -0.53 -7.72
N ALA A 882 17.23 -0.89 -9.00
CA ALA A 882 18.32 -1.60 -9.68
C ALA A 882 19.51 -0.71 -10.10
N PHE A 883 19.31 0.60 -10.31
CA PHE A 883 20.32 1.48 -10.89
C PHE A 883 20.54 2.81 -10.15
N GLY A 884 19.81 3.08 -9.07
CA GLY A 884 19.88 4.34 -8.32
C GLY A 884 19.17 5.52 -9.01
N GLN A 885 19.46 6.73 -8.56
CA GLN A 885 18.82 7.96 -9.07
C GLN A 885 19.84 8.95 -9.62
N ASP A 886 19.96 9.01 -10.95
CA ASP A 886 20.70 10.03 -11.70
C ASP A 886 19.79 11.24 -12.01
N PRO A 887 20.19 12.49 -11.73
CA PRO A 887 19.40 13.69 -12.05
C PRO A 887 19.07 13.85 -13.54
N VAL A 888 20.03 13.58 -14.43
CA VAL A 888 19.85 13.78 -15.88
C VAL A 888 18.84 12.78 -16.43
N THR A 889 18.98 11.50 -16.06
CA THR A 889 18.01 10.47 -16.41
C THR A 889 16.65 10.71 -15.73
N SER A 890 16.62 11.22 -14.51
CA SER A 890 15.36 11.61 -13.83
C SER A 890 14.58 12.67 -14.61
N GLN A 891 15.26 13.67 -15.18
CA GLN A 891 14.63 14.67 -16.05
C GLN A 891 14.16 14.10 -17.38
N ASN A 892 14.93 13.20 -18.00
CA ASN A 892 14.53 12.53 -19.24
C ASN A 892 13.33 11.59 -19.02
N VAL A 893 13.28 10.90 -17.88
CA VAL A 893 12.12 10.09 -17.45
C VAL A 893 10.91 10.97 -17.15
N GLN A 894 11.08 12.12 -16.47
CA GLN A 894 10.00 13.09 -16.26
C GLN A 894 9.40 13.56 -17.59
N TYR A 895 10.24 14.02 -18.52
CA TYR A 895 9.83 14.51 -19.84
C TYR A 895 9.11 13.42 -20.66
N PHE A 896 9.58 12.18 -20.60
CA PHE A 896 8.88 11.04 -21.18
C PHE A 896 7.51 10.81 -20.52
N LEU A 897 7.45 10.72 -19.19
CA LEU A 897 6.22 10.37 -18.46
C LEU A 897 5.12 11.41 -18.67
N ASP A 898 5.46 12.71 -18.70
CA ASP A 898 4.48 13.76 -19.00
C ASP A 898 3.91 13.62 -20.42
N ARG A 899 4.72 13.26 -21.42
CA ARG A 899 4.27 13.00 -22.80
C ARG A 899 3.46 11.70 -22.92
N PHE A 900 3.90 10.66 -22.21
CA PHE A 900 3.28 9.34 -22.17
C PHE A 900 1.88 9.39 -21.55
N TYR A 901 1.75 9.99 -20.35
CA TYR A 901 0.47 10.10 -19.67
C TYR A 901 -0.48 11.08 -20.36
N MET A 902 0.00 12.19 -20.95
CA MET A 902 -0.85 13.06 -21.78
C MET A 902 -1.43 12.29 -22.98
N SER A 903 -0.60 11.51 -23.68
CA SER A 903 -1.07 10.64 -24.77
C SER A 903 -2.03 9.53 -24.30
N ARG A 904 -1.87 9.02 -23.06
CA ARG A 904 -2.80 8.05 -22.46
C ARG A 904 -4.15 8.68 -22.09
N ILE A 905 -4.16 9.88 -21.50
CA ILE A 905 -5.39 10.63 -21.20
C ILE A 905 -6.19 10.84 -22.49
N SER A 906 -5.49 11.29 -23.54
CA SER A 906 -6.04 11.46 -24.89
C SER A 906 -6.71 10.20 -25.46
N ILE A 907 -5.99 9.07 -25.50
CA ILE A 907 -6.54 7.80 -26.00
C ILE A 907 -7.73 7.33 -25.14
N ARG A 908 -7.66 7.48 -23.81
CA ARG A 908 -8.75 7.07 -22.90
C ARG A 908 -9.99 7.96 -23.06
N MET A 909 -9.81 9.25 -23.31
CA MET A 909 -10.90 10.19 -23.61
C MET A 909 -11.64 9.76 -24.89
N LEU A 910 -10.93 9.58 -26.00
CA LEU A 910 -11.51 9.16 -27.28
C LEU A 910 -12.25 7.82 -27.20
N ILE A 911 -11.62 6.81 -26.56
CA ILE A 911 -12.20 5.47 -26.42
C ILE A 911 -13.44 5.49 -25.52
N ASN A 912 -13.40 6.22 -24.40
CA ASN A 912 -14.55 6.36 -23.51
C ASN A 912 -15.70 7.10 -24.19
N GLN A 913 -15.43 8.18 -24.93
CA GLN A 913 -16.46 8.96 -25.61
C GLN A 913 -17.21 8.14 -26.67
N HIS A 914 -16.50 7.32 -27.45
CA HIS A 914 -17.15 6.42 -28.41
C HIS A 914 -17.92 5.29 -27.72
N SER A 915 -17.30 4.60 -26.75
CA SER A 915 -17.96 3.48 -26.05
C SER A 915 -19.25 3.95 -25.34
N LEU A 916 -19.19 5.04 -24.57
CA LEU A 916 -20.35 5.54 -23.81
C LEU A 916 -21.51 6.07 -24.67
N ILE A 917 -21.31 6.24 -25.98
CA ILE A 917 -22.35 6.65 -26.94
C ILE A 917 -22.84 5.47 -27.79
N PHE A 918 -21.99 4.51 -28.14
CA PHE A 918 -22.29 3.45 -29.12
C PHE A 918 -22.28 2.00 -28.60
N ASP A 919 -21.85 1.72 -27.36
CA ASP A 919 -21.75 0.36 -26.76
C ASP A 919 -23.13 -0.27 -26.39
N GLY A 920 -24.21 0.18 -27.01
CA GLY A 920 -25.59 -0.34 -26.89
C GLY A 920 -26.27 -0.16 -25.53
N THR A 921 -25.51 0.06 -24.45
CA THR A 921 -26.02 0.23 -23.09
C THR A 921 -26.12 1.71 -22.72
N THR A 922 -27.31 2.30 -22.85
CA THR A 922 -27.61 3.60 -22.24
C THR A 922 -27.54 3.49 -20.72
N ASN A 923 -26.41 3.90 -20.15
CA ASN A 923 -26.09 3.69 -18.74
C ASN A 923 -27.08 4.44 -17.82
N PRO A 924 -27.98 3.74 -17.08
CA PRO A 924 -29.10 4.39 -16.38
C PRO A 924 -28.67 5.24 -15.18
N ALA A 925 -27.40 5.18 -14.78
CA ALA A 925 -26.84 6.01 -13.71
C ALA A 925 -26.66 7.49 -14.08
N HIS A 926 -26.51 7.83 -15.37
CA HIS A 926 -26.15 9.19 -15.82
C HIS A 926 -27.00 9.65 -17.03
N PRO A 927 -28.26 10.06 -16.82
CA PRO A 927 -29.15 10.47 -17.91
C PRO A 927 -28.78 11.83 -18.57
N ASN A 928 -27.90 12.63 -17.95
CA ASN A 928 -27.55 13.97 -18.40
C ASN A 928 -26.20 14.06 -19.15
N THR A 929 -25.45 12.96 -19.26
CA THR A 929 -24.10 12.94 -19.85
C THR A 929 -24.10 12.56 -21.32
N ILE A 930 -23.30 13.27 -22.11
CA ILE A 930 -23.09 13.05 -23.54
C ILE A 930 -21.78 12.26 -23.70
N GLY A 931 -21.88 10.94 -23.57
CA GLY A 931 -20.73 10.05 -23.43
C GLY A 931 -20.03 10.30 -22.09
N SER A 932 -18.82 10.88 -22.14
CA SER A 932 -18.01 11.24 -20.96
C SER A 932 -18.08 12.72 -20.56
N ILE A 933 -18.76 13.56 -21.37
CA ILE A 933 -18.89 15.01 -21.16
C ILE A 933 -20.25 15.31 -20.52
N GLU A 934 -20.29 16.16 -19.50
CA GLU A 934 -21.53 16.69 -18.93
C GLU A 934 -21.69 18.17 -19.32
N PRO A 935 -22.76 18.54 -20.06
CA PRO A 935 -22.97 19.93 -20.50
C PRO A 935 -23.28 20.92 -19.36
N SER A 936 -23.66 20.39 -18.20
CA SER A 936 -24.02 21.15 -16.99
C SER A 936 -23.37 20.51 -15.76
N CYS A 937 -22.04 20.34 -15.82
CA CYS A 937 -21.23 19.77 -14.75
C CYS A 937 -21.26 20.71 -13.53
N GLU A 938 -22.03 20.34 -12.50
CA GLU A 938 -22.12 21.06 -11.22
C GLU A 938 -20.82 20.87 -10.41
N VAL A 939 -19.93 21.85 -10.46
CA VAL A 939 -18.56 21.74 -9.95
C VAL A 939 -18.52 21.38 -8.47
N ALA A 940 -19.35 22.05 -7.67
CA ALA A 940 -19.40 21.84 -6.22
C ALA A 940 -19.94 20.45 -5.81
N LYS A 941 -20.71 19.78 -6.67
CA LYS A 941 -21.10 18.38 -6.46
C LYS A 941 -19.90 17.45 -6.65
N VAL A 942 -19.13 17.61 -7.72
CA VAL A 942 -17.91 16.82 -7.96
C VAL A 942 -16.88 17.00 -6.83
N VAL A 943 -16.80 18.20 -6.24
CA VAL A 943 -16.00 18.46 -5.01
C VAL A 943 -16.50 17.62 -3.83
N ARG A 944 -17.81 17.54 -3.58
CA ARG A 944 -18.39 16.73 -2.47
C ARG A 944 -18.16 15.23 -2.69
N ASP A 945 -18.38 14.75 -3.91
CA ASP A 945 -18.22 13.33 -4.28
C ASP A 945 -16.75 12.88 -4.15
N ALA A 946 -15.80 13.73 -4.57
CA ALA A 946 -14.36 13.49 -4.40
C ALA A 946 -13.92 13.58 -2.94
N TYR A 947 -14.48 14.52 -2.17
CA TYR A 947 -14.20 14.66 -0.73
C TYR A 947 -14.66 13.42 0.05
N GLU A 948 -15.92 13.00 -0.07
CA GLU A 948 -16.42 11.84 0.70
C GLU A 948 -15.65 10.56 0.35
N SER A 949 -15.27 10.38 -0.92
CA SER A 949 -14.46 9.24 -1.36
C SER A 949 -13.03 9.28 -0.81
N ALA A 950 -12.39 10.45 -0.74
CA ALA A 950 -11.07 10.61 -0.12
C ALA A 950 -11.14 10.51 1.41
N LYS A 951 -12.23 10.98 2.01
CA LYS A 951 -12.54 10.92 3.45
C LYS A 951 -12.68 9.48 3.92
N MET A 952 -13.43 8.63 3.21
CA MET A 952 -13.49 7.20 3.52
C MET A 952 -12.11 6.54 3.53
N LEU A 953 -11.18 6.95 2.65
CA LEU A 953 -9.79 6.48 2.66
C LEU A 953 -8.93 7.10 3.77
N CYS A 954 -9.25 8.31 4.23
CA CYS A 954 -8.58 8.98 5.35
C CYS A 954 -9.01 8.39 6.70
N ASP A 955 -10.32 8.20 6.90
CA ASP A 955 -10.90 7.52 8.06
C ASP A 955 -10.35 6.09 8.18
N GLN A 956 -10.22 5.34 7.06
CA GLN A 956 -9.59 4.01 7.02
C GLN A 956 -8.08 4.02 7.36
N TYR A 957 -7.40 5.17 7.27
CA TYR A 957 -5.95 5.29 7.46
C TYR A 957 -5.53 5.90 8.80
N TYR A 958 -6.31 6.84 9.34
CA TYR A 958 -5.99 7.58 10.57
C TYR A 958 -7.14 7.60 11.59
N LEU A 959 -8.22 6.84 11.37
CA LEU A 959 -9.41 6.77 12.24
C LEU A 959 -10.17 8.10 12.42
N GLY A 960 -9.88 9.10 11.58
CA GLY A 960 -10.60 10.37 11.52
C GLY A 960 -10.12 11.26 10.38
N SER A 961 -10.96 12.22 10.00
CA SER A 961 -10.75 13.09 8.83
C SER A 961 -11.15 14.55 9.08
N PRO A 962 -10.51 15.53 8.41
CA PRO A 962 -10.89 16.93 8.50
C PRO A 962 -12.22 17.19 7.79
N LYS A 963 -13.04 18.09 8.36
CA LYS A 963 -14.31 18.52 7.77
C LYS A 963 -14.10 19.32 6.48
N LEU A 964 -15.09 19.34 5.59
CA LEU A 964 -15.10 20.18 4.40
C LEU A 964 -15.90 21.47 4.64
N GLU A 965 -15.35 22.59 4.19
CA GLU A 965 -16.09 23.83 3.94
C GLU A 965 -16.02 24.16 2.43
N ILE A 966 -17.15 24.44 1.78
CA ILE A 966 -17.20 24.90 0.37
C ILE A 966 -17.74 26.32 0.32
N GLU A 967 -17.10 27.17 -0.49
CA GLU A 967 -17.56 28.50 -0.89
C GLU A 967 -17.67 28.58 -2.42
N GLU A 968 -18.82 29.03 -2.94
CA GLU A 968 -19.05 29.19 -4.39
C GLU A 968 -19.18 30.68 -4.74
N ILE A 969 -18.28 31.17 -5.62
CA ILE A 969 -18.22 32.57 -6.06
C ILE A 969 -18.50 32.60 -7.57
N ASN A 970 -19.78 32.72 -7.92
CA ASN A 970 -20.22 32.85 -9.31
C ASN A 970 -20.24 34.34 -9.73
N SER A 971 -19.18 34.79 -10.40
CA SER A 971 -19.06 36.20 -10.87
C SER A 971 -20.10 36.56 -11.93
N ASN A 972 -20.64 35.56 -12.63
CA ASN A 972 -21.58 35.74 -13.74
C ASN A 972 -23.03 35.76 -13.26
N CYS A 973 -23.37 35.00 -12.21
CA CYS A 973 -24.68 35.02 -11.53
C CYS A 973 -24.57 34.65 -10.04
N GLN A 974 -24.58 35.66 -9.15
CA GLN A 974 -24.39 35.53 -7.68
C GLN A 974 -25.42 34.67 -6.91
N LYS A 975 -26.34 33.97 -7.59
CA LYS A 975 -27.41 33.15 -6.97
C LYS A 975 -27.60 31.78 -7.62
N GLU A 976 -26.79 31.42 -8.61
CA GLU A 976 -26.91 30.15 -9.32
C GLU A 976 -25.63 29.32 -9.12
N PRO A 977 -25.74 27.98 -8.94
CA PRO A 977 -24.59 27.10 -8.69
C PRO A 977 -23.64 27.09 -9.88
N ILE A 978 -22.36 26.79 -9.62
CA ILE A 978 -21.34 26.84 -10.68
C ILE A 978 -21.45 25.59 -11.57
N SER A 979 -21.97 25.81 -12.79
CA SER A 979 -22.18 24.81 -13.84
C SER A 979 -21.42 25.18 -15.11
N MET A 980 -20.69 24.24 -15.71
CA MET A 980 -19.98 24.40 -16.97
C MET A 980 -20.02 23.12 -17.84
N VAL A 981 -19.62 23.21 -19.10
CA VAL A 981 -19.38 22.02 -19.96
C VAL A 981 -18.01 21.44 -19.60
N TYR A 982 -17.95 20.26 -18.99
CA TYR A 982 -16.68 19.61 -18.64
C TYR A 982 -16.77 18.08 -18.60
N VAL A 983 -15.65 17.40 -18.30
CA VAL A 983 -15.56 15.95 -18.09
C VAL A 983 -15.54 15.67 -16.58
N PRO A 984 -16.64 15.22 -15.95
CA PRO A 984 -16.72 15.11 -14.49
C PRO A 984 -15.68 14.16 -13.90
N SER A 985 -15.31 13.08 -14.62
CA SER A 985 -14.30 12.11 -14.18
C SER A 985 -12.88 12.68 -14.12
N HIS A 986 -12.52 13.60 -15.03
CA HIS A 986 -11.22 14.30 -14.97
C HIS A 986 -11.16 15.21 -13.74
N LEU A 987 -12.23 15.98 -13.50
CA LEU A 987 -12.36 16.87 -12.36
C LEU A 987 -12.33 16.09 -11.03
N TYR A 988 -13.10 15.00 -10.95
CA TYR A 988 -13.08 14.07 -9.82
C TYR A 988 -11.68 13.52 -9.54
N HIS A 989 -10.95 13.04 -10.56
CA HIS A 989 -9.60 12.50 -10.37
C HIS A 989 -8.63 13.54 -9.79
N MET A 990 -8.64 14.78 -10.29
CA MET A 990 -7.80 15.86 -9.75
C MET A 990 -8.15 16.17 -8.29
N LEU A 991 -9.44 16.34 -7.99
CA LEU A 991 -9.90 16.71 -6.64
C LEU A 991 -9.66 15.58 -5.63
N PHE A 992 -9.87 14.33 -6.02
CA PHE A 992 -9.65 13.15 -5.17
C PHE A 992 -8.16 13.00 -4.79
N GLU A 993 -7.24 13.13 -5.75
CA GLU A 993 -5.80 13.10 -5.44
C GLU A 993 -5.36 14.29 -4.58
N LEU A 994 -5.92 15.50 -4.78
CA LEU A 994 -5.68 16.64 -3.89
C LEU A 994 -6.22 16.39 -2.48
N PHE A 995 -7.46 15.93 -2.32
CA PHE A 995 -8.06 15.67 -1.01
C PHE A 995 -7.27 14.61 -0.22
N LYS A 996 -6.84 13.49 -0.83
CA LYS A 996 -5.99 12.50 -0.14
C LYS A 996 -4.71 13.12 0.44
N ASN A 997 -4.05 14.01 -0.30
CA ASN A 997 -2.83 14.68 0.15
C ASN A 997 -3.12 15.71 1.25
N ALA A 998 -4.12 16.57 1.04
CA ALA A 998 -4.54 17.60 2.01
C ALA A 998 -5.03 17.00 3.34
N MET A 999 -5.82 15.92 3.27
CA MET A 999 -6.29 15.17 4.44
C MET A 999 -5.12 14.53 5.19
N ARG A 1000 -4.26 13.78 4.48
CA ARG A 1000 -3.05 13.16 5.05
C ARG A 1000 -2.21 14.20 5.81
N ALA A 1001 -1.82 15.28 5.14
CA ALA A 1001 -0.97 16.30 5.73
C ALA A 1001 -1.65 16.97 6.94
N THR A 1002 -2.96 17.25 6.86
CA THR A 1002 -3.73 17.85 7.96
C THR A 1002 -3.75 16.95 9.20
N VAL A 1003 -3.96 15.63 9.03
CA VAL A 1003 -3.99 14.68 10.14
C VAL A 1003 -2.60 14.41 10.70
N GLU A 1004 -1.58 14.16 9.86
CA GLU A 1004 -0.18 13.99 10.28
C GLU A 1004 0.37 15.22 11.04
N THR A 1005 -0.17 16.41 10.79
CA THR A 1005 0.19 17.65 11.53
C THR A 1005 -0.58 17.83 12.85
N HIS A 1006 -1.78 17.28 12.96
CA HIS A 1006 -2.72 17.53 14.07
C HIS A 1006 -3.03 16.28 14.91
N GLU A 1007 -2.21 15.22 14.83
CA GLU A 1007 -2.37 13.94 15.54
C GLU A 1007 -2.57 14.08 17.06
N SER A 1008 -1.98 15.12 17.68
CA SER A 1008 -2.13 15.43 19.12
C SER A 1008 -3.28 16.40 19.46
N SER A 1009 -4.08 16.82 18.48
CA SER A 1009 -5.21 17.74 18.66
C SER A 1009 -6.53 16.98 18.84
N PRO A 1010 -7.40 17.36 19.81
CA PRO A 1010 -8.73 16.76 19.97
C PRO A 1010 -9.72 17.14 18.85
N SER A 1011 -9.32 17.99 17.90
CA SER A 1011 -10.11 18.33 16.71
C SER A 1011 -9.22 18.70 15.53
N LEU A 1012 -9.53 18.13 14.36
CA LEU A 1012 -8.87 18.45 13.10
C LEU A 1012 -9.44 19.76 12.49
N PRO A 1013 -8.61 20.67 11.97
CA PRO A 1013 -9.08 21.85 11.25
C PRO A 1013 -9.72 21.46 9.90
N PRO A 1014 -10.72 22.21 9.41
CA PRO A 1014 -11.40 21.91 8.15
C PRO A 1014 -10.54 22.26 6.93
N ILE A 1015 -10.67 21.44 5.87
CA ILE A 1015 -10.19 21.78 4.52
C ILE A 1015 -11.23 22.72 3.90
N LYS A 1016 -10.77 23.86 3.37
CA LYS A 1016 -11.62 24.87 2.73
C LYS A 1016 -11.47 24.77 1.21
N VAL A 1017 -12.58 24.75 0.47
CA VAL A 1017 -12.58 24.74 -1.00
C VAL A 1017 -13.39 25.93 -1.52
N MET A 1018 -12.71 26.84 -2.22
CA MET A 1018 -13.32 27.98 -2.90
C MET A 1018 -13.39 27.68 -4.40
N VAL A 1019 -14.61 27.67 -4.94
CA VAL A 1019 -14.89 27.51 -6.37
C VAL A 1019 -15.29 28.87 -6.92
N ALA A 1020 -14.48 29.45 -7.82
CA ALA A 1020 -14.71 30.77 -8.38
C ALA A 1020 -14.84 30.72 -9.91
N LEU A 1021 -16.01 31.05 -10.43
CA LEU A 1021 -16.26 31.17 -11.87
C LEU A 1021 -16.06 32.61 -12.32
N GLY A 1022 -15.08 32.85 -13.18
CA GLY A 1022 -14.82 34.14 -13.83
C GLY A 1022 -15.46 34.24 -15.23
N GLY A 1023 -15.01 35.24 -16.00
CA GLY A 1023 -15.43 35.44 -17.39
C GLY A 1023 -14.70 34.57 -18.42
N GLU A 1024 -13.47 34.12 -18.10
CA GLU A 1024 -12.63 33.31 -18.98
C GLU A 1024 -12.25 31.95 -18.36
N ASP A 1025 -12.01 31.91 -17.05
CA ASP A 1025 -11.54 30.73 -16.30
C ASP A 1025 -12.42 30.40 -15.09
N LEU A 1026 -12.54 29.11 -14.80
CA LEU A 1026 -12.95 28.54 -13.52
C LEU A 1026 -11.70 28.28 -12.69
N SER A 1027 -11.66 28.80 -11.46
CA SER A 1027 -10.62 28.53 -10.47
C SER A 1027 -11.18 27.70 -9.32
N ILE A 1028 -10.48 26.63 -8.92
CA ILE A 1028 -10.81 25.86 -7.72
C ILE A 1028 -9.60 25.88 -6.80
N LYS A 1029 -9.74 26.55 -5.66
CA LYS A 1029 -8.72 26.64 -4.60
C LYS A 1029 -9.08 25.73 -3.44
N MET A 1030 -8.24 24.74 -3.15
CA MET A 1030 -8.30 23.89 -1.96
C MET A 1030 -7.21 24.31 -0.97
N SER A 1031 -7.60 24.68 0.25
CA SER A 1031 -6.72 25.14 1.33
C SER A 1031 -6.74 24.15 2.49
N ASP A 1032 -5.58 23.57 2.82
CA ASP A 1032 -5.41 22.66 3.96
C ASP A 1032 -4.77 23.35 5.18
N ARG A 1033 -4.58 22.59 6.27
CA ARG A 1033 -3.75 23.00 7.42
C ARG A 1033 -2.75 21.89 7.77
N GLY A 1034 -2.12 21.33 6.74
CA GLY A 1034 -1.21 20.20 6.81
C GLY A 1034 0.26 20.55 7.02
N GLY A 1035 0.54 21.59 7.81
CA GLY A 1035 1.91 21.99 8.15
C GLY A 1035 2.71 22.62 7.01
N GLY A 1036 2.33 22.39 5.75
CA GLY A 1036 2.90 23.00 4.56
C GLY A 1036 4.23 22.39 4.12
N VAL A 1037 4.38 22.24 2.80
CA VAL A 1037 5.63 21.83 2.15
C VAL A 1037 6.59 23.02 2.02
N PRO A 1038 7.90 22.87 2.30
CA PRO A 1038 8.92 23.88 2.04
C PRO A 1038 8.98 24.32 0.57
N LEU A 1039 9.13 25.62 0.28
CA LEU A 1039 9.15 26.18 -1.08
C LEU A 1039 10.08 25.41 -2.05
N ARG A 1040 11.29 25.11 -1.59
CA ARG A 1040 12.33 24.34 -2.32
C ARG A 1040 11.93 22.90 -2.72
N LYS A 1041 10.82 22.37 -2.20
CA LYS A 1041 10.29 21.04 -2.52
C LYS A 1041 9.03 21.09 -3.39
N ILE A 1042 8.40 22.25 -3.60
CA ILE A 1042 7.10 22.37 -4.29
C ILE A 1042 7.15 21.83 -5.72
N GLU A 1043 8.08 22.28 -6.57
CA GLU A 1043 8.19 21.76 -7.95
C GLU A 1043 8.50 20.26 -7.98
N ARG A 1044 9.16 19.72 -6.95
CA ARG A 1044 9.47 18.29 -6.85
C ARG A 1044 8.26 17.44 -6.47
N LEU A 1045 7.18 18.03 -5.91
CA LEU A 1045 5.88 17.35 -5.74
C LEU A 1045 5.26 16.92 -7.09
N PHE A 1046 5.66 17.56 -8.19
CA PHE A 1046 5.26 17.20 -9.55
C PHE A 1046 6.26 16.25 -10.25
N SER A 1047 7.23 15.68 -9.52
CA SER A 1047 8.15 14.68 -10.08
C SER A 1047 7.71 13.24 -9.80
N TYR A 1048 7.59 12.42 -10.84
CA TYR A 1048 7.19 11.01 -10.71
C TYR A 1048 8.13 10.15 -9.85
N MET A 1049 9.40 10.56 -9.70
CA MET A 1049 10.40 9.84 -8.90
C MET A 1049 10.50 10.31 -7.45
N TYR A 1050 9.62 11.24 -7.03
CA TYR A 1050 9.58 11.85 -5.71
C TYR A 1050 8.25 11.54 -5.00
N SER A 1051 8.30 11.29 -3.69
CA SER A 1051 7.11 11.24 -2.84
C SER A 1051 7.44 11.62 -1.40
N THR A 1052 6.45 12.12 -0.68
CA THR A 1052 6.51 12.44 0.76
C THR A 1052 5.86 11.35 1.63
N ALA A 1053 5.60 10.18 1.04
CA ALA A 1053 5.16 8.95 1.70
C ALA A 1053 6.17 7.84 1.40
N PRO A 1054 6.30 6.83 2.27
CA PRO A 1054 7.11 5.65 1.99
C PRO A 1054 6.60 4.93 0.72
N THR A 1055 7.51 4.33 -0.02
CA THR A 1055 7.19 3.52 -1.21
C THR A 1055 6.29 2.35 -0.80
N PRO A 1056 5.12 2.14 -1.44
CA PRO A 1056 4.31 0.94 -1.22
C PRO A 1056 5.11 -0.31 -1.63
N ARG A 1057 4.84 -1.46 -1.00
CA ARG A 1057 5.57 -2.69 -1.30
C ARG A 1057 5.15 -3.24 -2.67
N ILE A 1058 6.10 -3.86 -3.35
CA ILE A 1058 5.91 -4.38 -4.70
C ILE A 1058 5.01 -5.62 -4.62
N GLY A 1059 3.80 -5.51 -5.20
CA GLY A 1059 2.73 -6.50 -5.11
C GLY A 1059 1.33 -5.93 -4.89
N ASP A 1060 1.19 -4.62 -4.58
CA ASP A 1060 -0.04 -4.02 -4.06
C ASP A 1060 -0.92 -3.25 -5.11
N PHE A 1061 -1.56 -3.93 -6.08
CA PHE A 1061 -2.12 -3.32 -7.31
C PHE A 1061 -3.67 -3.28 -7.53
N GLN A 1062 -4.57 -3.18 -6.51
CA GLN A 1062 -6.09 -3.16 -6.64
C GLN A 1062 -7.15 -1.93 -6.58
N GLN A 1063 -7.72 -1.01 -5.73
CA GLN A 1063 -7.86 -0.23 -4.43
C GLN A 1063 -6.86 0.87 -3.89
N ALA A 1064 -6.55 1.92 -4.69
CA ALA A 1064 -5.41 2.88 -4.66
C ALA A 1064 -4.78 3.39 -3.32
N PRO A 1065 -3.42 3.50 -3.23
CA PRO A 1065 -2.74 4.09 -2.07
C PRO A 1065 -3.12 5.56 -1.78
N LEU A 1066 -3.01 5.94 -0.50
CA LEU A 1066 -3.28 7.32 -0.06
C LEU A 1066 -2.22 8.29 -0.63
N ALA A 1067 -0.95 7.91 -0.50
CA ALA A 1067 0.21 8.47 -1.19
C ALA A 1067 1.29 7.36 -1.34
N GLY A 1068 2.41 7.63 -2.04
CA GLY A 1068 3.59 6.74 -2.07
C GLY A 1068 4.19 6.49 -3.46
N PHE A 1069 3.38 6.24 -4.49
CA PHE A 1069 3.85 5.96 -5.86
C PHE A 1069 4.25 7.20 -6.70
N GLY A 1070 4.36 8.40 -6.10
CA GLY A 1070 4.81 9.64 -6.76
C GLY A 1070 3.91 10.26 -7.85
N TYR A 1071 3.07 9.48 -8.55
CA TYR A 1071 2.38 9.94 -9.77
C TYR A 1071 1.13 10.81 -9.59
N GLY A 1072 0.54 10.89 -8.39
CA GLY A 1072 -0.80 11.47 -8.19
C GLY A 1072 -0.93 12.97 -8.55
N LEU A 1073 -0.07 13.82 -7.97
CA LEU A 1073 -0.01 15.25 -8.27
C LEU A 1073 0.47 15.55 -9.71
N PRO A 1074 1.52 14.90 -10.26
CA PRO A 1074 1.90 15.05 -11.66
C PRO A 1074 0.74 14.77 -12.64
N ILE A 1075 0.06 13.62 -12.50
CA ILE A 1075 -1.05 13.23 -13.38
C ILE A 1075 -2.25 14.18 -13.22
N SER A 1076 -2.51 14.67 -12.00
CA SER A 1076 -3.55 15.70 -11.78
C SER A 1076 -3.23 17.00 -12.53
N ARG A 1077 -1.95 17.41 -12.56
CA ARG A 1077 -1.50 18.57 -13.35
C ARG A 1077 -1.66 18.34 -14.87
N LEU A 1078 -1.45 17.11 -15.34
CA LEU A 1078 -1.73 16.76 -16.74
C LEU A 1078 -3.23 16.79 -17.09
N TYR A 1079 -4.11 16.33 -16.19
CA TYR A 1079 -5.57 16.38 -16.41
C TYR A 1079 -6.08 17.82 -16.59
N ALA A 1080 -5.53 18.79 -15.85
CA ALA A 1080 -5.81 20.22 -16.08
C ALA A 1080 -5.22 20.70 -17.43
N ARG A 1081 -3.93 20.42 -17.67
CA ARG A 1081 -3.18 20.87 -18.87
C ARG A 1081 -3.69 20.30 -20.19
N TYR A 1082 -4.33 19.14 -20.16
CA TYR A 1082 -4.94 18.48 -21.33
C TYR A 1082 -5.89 19.41 -22.09
N PHE A 1083 -6.59 20.29 -21.36
CA PHE A 1083 -7.50 21.32 -21.87
C PHE A 1083 -7.07 22.75 -21.47
N GLN A 1084 -5.76 23.04 -21.58
CA GLN A 1084 -5.15 24.36 -21.33
C GLN A 1084 -5.26 24.94 -19.91
N GLY A 1085 -5.69 24.16 -18.92
CA GLY A 1085 -5.58 24.51 -17.51
C GLY A 1085 -4.16 24.34 -16.94
N ASP A 1086 -4.01 24.60 -15.63
CA ASP A 1086 -2.86 24.13 -14.85
C ASP A 1086 -3.28 23.83 -13.39
N LEU A 1087 -2.47 23.04 -12.69
CA LEU A 1087 -2.53 22.86 -11.24
C LEU A 1087 -1.27 23.47 -10.63
N GLN A 1088 -1.45 24.38 -9.68
CA GLN A 1088 -0.37 25.08 -8.97
C GLN A 1088 -0.53 24.90 -7.45
N LEU A 1089 0.59 24.92 -6.72
CA LEU A 1089 0.63 24.71 -5.27
C LEU A 1089 1.35 25.88 -4.60
N TYR A 1090 0.67 26.56 -3.69
CA TYR A 1090 1.20 27.68 -2.91
C TYR A 1090 1.25 27.25 -1.44
N SER A 1091 2.45 27.09 -0.90
CA SER A 1091 2.63 26.47 0.41
C SER A 1091 3.33 27.37 1.41
N MET A 1092 2.84 27.37 2.65
CA MET A 1092 3.42 28.05 3.81
C MET A 1092 3.90 27.01 4.81
N GLU A 1093 5.21 26.78 4.83
CA GLU A 1093 5.90 25.90 5.80
C GLU A 1093 5.63 26.36 7.24
N GLY A 1094 5.22 25.42 8.09
CA GLY A 1094 4.68 25.67 9.43
C GLY A 1094 3.16 25.92 9.50
N TYR A 1095 2.42 25.88 8.38
CA TYR A 1095 0.98 26.23 8.38
C TYR A 1095 0.10 25.34 7.48
N GLY A 1096 0.40 25.20 6.19
CA GLY A 1096 -0.45 24.47 5.24
C GLY A 1096 -0.21 24.83 3.78
N THR A 1097 -0.96 24.17 2.88
CA THR A 1097 -0.86 24.34 1.43
C THR A 1097 -2.20 24.74 0.80
N ASP A 1098 -2.12 25.69 -0.13
CA ASP A 1098 -3.20 26.11 -1.03
C ASP A 1098 -2.94 25.52 -2.43
N ALA A 1099 -3.73 24.54 -2.85
CA ALA A 1099 -3.72 24.00 -4.20
C ALA A 1099 -4.74 24.73 -5.07
N VAL A 1100 -4.34 25.22 -6.24
CA VAL A 1100 -5.24 25.93 -7.18
C VAL A 1100 -5.24 25.23 -8.54
N ILE A 1101 -6.42 24.75 -8.94
CA ILE A 1101 -6.70 24.28 -10.30
C ILE A 1101 -7.28 25.45 -11.09
N TYR A 1102 -6.70 25.76 -12.25
CA TYR A 1102 -7.27 26.67 -13.26
C TYR A 1102 -7.79 25.85 -14.44
N LEU A 1103 -9.02 26.10 -14.87
CA LEU A 1103 -9.67 25.46 -16.02
C LEU A 1103 -10.35 26.52 -16.90
N LYS A 1104 -10.33 26.36 -18.23
CA LYS A 1104 -11.05 27.27 -19.14
C LYS A 1104 -12.57 27.15 -18.93
N ALA A 1105 -13.25 28.28 -18.72
CA ALA A 1105 -14.69 28.33 -18.52
C ALA A 1105 -15.48 28.20 -19.84
N LEU A 1106 -14.85 28.58 -20.97
CA LEU A 1106 -15.42 28.51 -22.31
C LEU A 1106 -15.00 27.21 -23.02
N SER A 1107 -15.99 26.45 -23.50
CA SER A 1107 -15.77 25.17 -24.18
C SER A 1107 -15.18 25.31 -25.60
N THR A 1108 -15.29 26.49 -26.21
CA THR A 1108 -14.66 26.83 -27.51
C THR A 1108 -13.15 27.02 -27.39
N ASP A 1109 -12.70 27.50 -26.23
CA ASP A 1109 -11.33 27.95 -26.00
C ASP A 1109 -10.49 26.84 -25.36
N SER A 1110 -11.16 25.79 -24.88
CA SER A 1110 -10.58 24.51 -24.53
C SER A 1110 -10.11 23.79 -25.81
N ILE A 1111 -8.83 23.37 -25.87
CA ILE A 1111 -8.26 22.65 -27.03
C ILE A 1111 -7.35 21.54 -26.51
N GLU A 1112 -7.39 20.36 -27.15
CA GLU A 1112 -6.56 19.20 -26.80
C GLU A 1112 -5.06 19.46 -27.07
N LYS A 1113 -4.23 19.53 -26.02
CA LYS A 1113 -2.80 19.85 -26.17
C LYS A 1113 -1.90 18.59 -26.18
N LEU A 1114 -1.69 18.00 -27.36
CA LEU A 1114 -0.94 16.75 -27.51
C LEU A 1114 0.58 16.89 -27.73
N PRO A 1115 1.38 15.93 -27.22
CA PRO A 1115 2.80 15.84 -27.52
C PRO A 1115 3.03 15.21 -28.91
N VAL A 1116 3.30 16.05 -29.91
CA VAL A 1116 3.73 15.57 -31.23
C VAL A 1116 5.15 15.02 -31.17
N TYR A 1117 5.40 13.84 -31.75
CA TYR A 1117 6.75 13.29 -31.87
C TYR A 1117 7.52 13.99 -33.00
N ASN A 1118 8.68 14.59 -32.68
CA ASN A 1118 9.50 15.34 -33.64
C ASN A 1118 11.01 15.20 -33.35
N LYS A 1119 11.85 15.71 -34.25
CA LYS A 1119 13.33 15.65 -34.12
C LYS A 1119 13.90 16.44 -32.93
N SER A 1120 13.11 17.30 -32.29
CA SER A 1120 13.52 18.03 -31.08
C SER A 1120 13.28 17.21 -29.81
N ALA A 1121 12.19 16.45 -29.71
CA ALA A 1121 11.98 15.49 -28.63
C ALA A 1121 13.12 14.46 -28.55
N TRP A 1122 13.57 13.94 -29.70
CA TRP A 1122 14.74 13.06 -29.80
C TRP A 1122 16.06 13.68 -29.30
N ARG A 1123 16.17 15.02 -29.22
CA ARG A 1123 17.34 15.69 -28.64
C ARG A 1123 17.27 15.72 -27.11
N HIS A 1124 16.11 15.92 -26.51
CA HIS A 1124 15.97 15.85 -25.04
C HIS A 1124 16.45 14.49 -24.51
N TYR A 1125 16.01 13.38 -25.11
CA TYR A 1125 16.45 12.02 -24.74
C TYR A 1125 17.93 11.70 -25.04
N LYS A 1126 18.73 12.64 -25.57
CA LYS A 1126 20.15 12.44 -25.93
C LYS A 1126 21.13 13.51 -25.45
N VAL A 1127 20.65 14.63 -24.92
CA VAL A 1127 21.52 15.70 -24.44
C VAL A 1127 21.70 15.54 -22.93
N SER A 1128 22.88 15.09 -22.53
CA SER A 1128 23.33 15.20 -21.14
C SER A 1128 23.53 16.68 -20.81
N GLN A 1129 22.63 17.27 -20.02
CA GLN A 1129 22.89 18.58 -19.42
C GLN A 1129 23.77 18.40 -18.17
N GLU A 1130 25.06 18.17 -18.38
CA GLU A 1130 26.09 18.05 -17.32
C GLU A 1130 26.46 19.42 -16.69
N ALA A 1131 25.53 20.36 -16.68
CA ALA A 1131 25.68 21.67 -16.08
C ALA A 1131 24.89 21.71 -14.77
N ASP A 1132 25.59 21.43 -13.66
CA ASP A 1132 25.09 21.67 -12.31
C ASP A 1132 25.04 23.20 -12.09
N ASP A 1133 23.87 23.76 -12.35
CA ASP A 1133 23.61 25.21 -12.37
C ASP A 1133 22.47 25.54 -11.41
N TRP A 1134 22.38 26.78 -10.94
CA TRP A 1134 21.33 27.20 -10.00
C TRP A 1134 19.91 27.07 -10.58
N CYS A 1135 19.78 26.99 -11.91
CA CYS A 1135 18.54 26.66 -12.60
C CYS A 1135 18.17 25.15 -12.56
N VAL A 1136 19.18 24.28 -12.45
CA VAL A 1136 19.08 22.80 -12.51
C VAL A 1136 20.13 22.15 -11.58
N PRO A 1137 19.92 22.16 -10.25
CA PRO A 1137 20.88 21.59 -9.31
C PRO A 1137 20.86 20.06 -9.31
N SER A 1138 22.05 19.44 -9.26
CA SER A 1138 22.22 17.97 -9.32
C SER A 1138 21.93 17.25 -8.00
N LYS A 1139 21.97 17.95 -6.86
CA LYS A 1139 21.73 17.41 -5.52
C LYS A 1139 20.73 18.28 -4.74
N GLU A 1140 20.00 17.67 -3.78
CA GLU A 1140 19.11 18.43 -2.89
C GLU A 1140 19.91 19.26 -1.86
N PRO A 1141 19.55 20.54 -1.61
CA PRO A 1141 20.03 21.25 -0.41
C PRO A 1141 19.46 20.62 0.87
N LEU A 1142 20.22 20.71 1.96
CA LEU A 1142 19.99 19.90 3.17
C LEU A 1142 18.70 20.21 3.94
N ASN A 1143 18.17 19.19 4.63
CA ASN A 1143 16.92 19.29 5.38
C ASN A 1143 17.15 19.55 6.88
N LEU A 1144 17.50 20.80 7.20
CA LEU A 1144 17.91 21.27 8.53
C LEU A 1144 16.94 20.96 9.68
N ALA A 1145 15.65 20.75 9.40
CA ALA A 1145 14.67 20.34 10.41
C ALA A 1145 14.89 18.90 10.90
N VAL A 1146 15.10 17.94 9.99
CA VAL A 1146 15.35 16.53 10.33
C VAL A 1146 16.70 16.39 11.04
N HIS A 1147 17.72 17.12 10.58
CA HIS A 1147 19.06 17.09 11.16
C HIS A 1147 19.15 17.73 12.56
N ARG A 1148 18.07 18.36 13.05
CA ARG A 1148 17.91 18.84 14.44
C ARG A 1148 17.07 17.93 15.33
N ALA A 1149 16.39 16.94 14.77
CA ALA A 1149 15.62 15.92 15.50
C ALA A 1149 16.39 14.59 15.65
N SER A 1150 17.56 14.48 15.01
CA SER A 1150 18.47 13.33 15.07
C SER A 1150 19.75 13.62 15.88
N LYS A 1151 19.68 14.55 16.85
CA LYS A 1151 20.71 14.86 17.85
C LYS A 1151 20.01 15.14 19.18
#